data_AF-K2Q525-F1
#
_entry.id   AF-K2Q525-F1
#
_cell.length_a   1.000
_cell.length_b   1.000
_cell.length_c   1.000
_cell.angle_alpha   90.00
_cell.angle_beta   90.00
_cell.angle_gamma   90.00
#
_symmetry.space_group_name_H-M   'P 1'
#
loop_
_entity.id
_entity.type
_entity.pdbx_description
1 polymer ?
#
loop_
_entity_poly.entity_id
_entity_poly.type
_entity_poly.pdbx_seq_one_letter_code
_entity_poly.pdbx_strand_id
1 'polypeptide(L)'
;MFRHLKIGLFSASVLALTAGTALADFELNILHINDLHSRIEAISKSDSTCSADDAAKNECFGGIARVKAAIDARRAELEGKNVLTLDAGDQFQGSLFYTTYKSAPIADFMNEIGFDAMAIGNHEFDDGPEELAKFIDALQFPLISGNTLAGLNSPLADKFKPYIVKEFGEEKVAIVSVLATDTDETSSPGDTILFADEITYLKEAVAEIEGQGIDKIVLLSHVGYVKDQEIAAAVDGIDVIVGGHSHTLLSNTDEKAAGPYPTMVKNPAGQDVPIVQAYAYSKYLGDLTVVFDDAGVVKTATGEPKLLDASVTPDEAFVAKVAELGGPIEELKLKEIGETAEAIDGSRETCRAVECTMGNLVADAMVDRLSDQGITIAIQNGGGLRASIDAGTVTMGEVLTVLPFQNTLASFQLKGSDIVAALENGVGQVEEAAGRFPQVSGLKFTADLSRPAGSRISSVEVKEGDAFVAIDPEKLYGVATNNYMRTGGDGYGVFESGGQNAYDFGPGLETVVADYIAKNSPYTPYTDGRITVISATATAADETAAPQADASAPAATATEAPAAEAPAATEAPAAAEAPAAAEAPAATATDTAMSTAATVYKVVAGDSLWKIAQATYGDGMMWSKIAEANALRNPNVISIGRELQLPPQ
;
A
#
# COMPACT_ATOMS: atom_id res chain seq x y z
N MET A 1 -86.02 35.77 -30.78
CA MET A 1 -85.68 34.56 -31.57
C MET A 1 -84.73 35.02 -32.66
N PHE A 2 -83.42 34.79 -32.64
CA PHE A 2 -82.70 33.54 -32.47
C PHE A 2 -81.33 33.79 -31.80
N ARG A 3 -81.09 33.09 -30.69
CA ARG A 3 -79.75 32.73 -30.18
C ARG A 3 -79.38 31.43 -30.90
N HIS A 4 -78.19 31.30 -31.46
CA HIS A 4 -77.36 30.07 -31.53
C HIS A 4 -76.02 30.46 -32.19
N LEU A 5 -74.93 30.49 -31.42
CA LEU A 5 -73.98 29.38 -31.21
C LEU A 5 -72.87 29.41 -32.28
N LYS A 6 -71.66 29.82 -31.87
CA LYS A 6 -70.35 29.34 -32.35
C LYS A 6 -69.23 30.08 -31.61
N ILE A 7 -69.02 29.66 -30.36
CA ILE A 7 -67.72 29.72 -29.70
C ILE A 7 -67.19 28.29 -29.74
N GLY A 8 -65.92 28.13 -30.10
CA GLY A 8 -65.20 26.87 -29.96
C GLY A 8 -64.80 26.26 -31.29
N LEU A 9 -63.67 26.71 -31.84
CA LEU A 9 -62.74 25.85 -32.59
C LEU A 9 -61.41 26.59 -32.82
N PHE A 10 -60.71 27.02 -31.76
CA PHE A 10 -59.32 27.52 -31.89
C PHE A 10 -58.45 27.31 -30.63
N SER A 11 -58.81 26.35 -29.75
CA SER A 11 -58.02 26.03 -28.54
C SER A 11 -57.80 24.53 -28.36
N ALA A 12 -57.53 23.80 -29.45
CA ALA A 12 -57.26 22.36 -29.39
C ALA A 12 -56.05 21.92 -30.23
N SER A 13 -55.07 22.80 -30.45
CA SER A 13 -53.85 22.45 -31.20
C SER A 13 -52.55 22.94 -30.56
N VAL A 14 -52.57 23.38 -29.30
CA VAL A 14 -51.34 23.70 -28.52
C VAL A 14 -51.15 22.76 -27.32
N LEU A 15 -52.09 21.84 -27.07
CA LEU A 15 -52.03 20.92 -25.92
C LEU A 15 -51.49 19.51 -26.26
N ALA A 16 -50.69 19.37 -27.33
CA ALA A 16 -50.16 18.08 -27.79
C ALA A 16 -48.63 18.06 -28.01
N LEU A 17 -47.89 19.00 -27.41
CA LEU A 17 -46.42 19.05 -27.45
C LEU A 17 -45.79 19.32 -26.08
N THR A 18 -46.50 19.01 -25.01
CA THR A 18 -45.89 18.72 -23.70
C THR A 18 -46.02 17.23 -23.43
N ALA A 19 -45.56 16.41 -24.38
CA ALA A 19 -45.00 15.14 -23.95
C ALA A 19 -43.78 15.56 -23.13
N GLY A 20 -43.92 15.55 -21.79
CA GLY A 20 -42.75 15.62 -20.95
C GLY A 20 -41.81 14.55 -21.48
N THR A 21 -40.63 14.97 -21.93
CA THR A 21 -39.53 14.06 -22.12
C THR A 21 -39.39 13.35 -20.78
N ALA A 22 -39.84 12.10 -20.71
CA ALA A 22 -39.41 11.22 -19.64
C ALA A 22 -37.93 11.01 -19.93
N LEU A 23 -37.12 11.93 -19.42
CA LEU A 23 -35.67 11.80 -19.41
C LEU A 23 -35.38 10.61 -18.48
N ALA A 24 -34.59 9.68 -19.00
CA ALA A 24 -34.34 8.41 -18.35
C ALA A 24 -33.09 8.56 -17.48
N ASP A 25 -33.10 7.95 -16.29
CA ASP A 25 -31.93 7.83 -15.42
C ASP A 25 -30.68 7.46 -16.26
N PHE A 26 -29.57 8.16 -16.03
CA PHE A 26 -28.30 7.88 -16.72
C PHE A 26 -27.50 6.83 -15.94
N GLU A 27 -27.38 5.64 -16.51
CA GLU A 27 -26.58 4.54 -15.94
C GLU A 27 -25.15 4.59 -16.52
N LEU A 28 -24.15 4.64 -15.64
CA LEU A 28 -22.72 4.61 -15.95
C LEU A 28 -22.08 3.40 -15.26
N ASN A 29 -21.38 2.56 -16.03
CA ASN A 29 -20.64 1.43 -15.50
C ASN A 29 -19.15 1.75 -15.52
N ILE A 30 -18.49 1.66 -14.37
CA ILE A 30 -17.07 2.00 -14.20
C ILE A 30 -16.33 0.71 -13.87
N LEU A 31 -15.49 0.28 -14.80
CA LEU A 31 -14.48 -0.75 -14.58
C LEU A 31 -13.18 -0.06 -14.20
N HIS A 32 -12.51 -0.52 -13.15
CA HIS A 32 -11.26 0.12 -12.73
C HIS A 32 -10.25 -0.85 -12.12
N ILE A 33 -8.99 -0.46 -12.25
CA ILE A 33 -7.87 -1.03 -11.50
C ILE A 33 -7.02 0.11 -10.95
N ASN A 34 -6.17 -0.22 -9.98
CA ASN A 34 -5.22 0.68 -9.36
C ASN A 34 -4.01 -0.14 -8.88
N ASP A 35 -2.84 0.50 -8.78
CA ASP A 35 -1.65 -0.05 -8.12
C ASP A 35 -1.22 -1.41 -8.70
N LEU A 36 -1.16 -1.50 -10.04
CA LEU A 36 -0.76 -2.75 -10.70
C LEU A 36 0.70 -3.09 -10.39
N HIS A 37 1.57 -2.10 -10.21
CA HIS A 37 2.99 -2.27 -9.86
C HIS A 37 3.69 -3.35 -10.69
N SER A 38 3.59 -3.20 -12.01
CA SER A 38 4.16 -4.10 -13.00
C SER A 38 3.89 -5.60 -12.75
N ARG A 39 2.81 -5.97 -12.03
CA ARG A 39 2.33 -7.36 -11.87
C ARG A 39 1.66 -7.86 -13.15
N ILE A 40 2.48 -7.88 -14.19
CA ILE A 40 2.17 -8.38 -15.54
C ILE A 40 1.91 -9.88 -15.46
N GLU A 41 2.76 -10.59 -14.72
CA GLU A 41 2.54 -11.99 -14.35
C GLU A 41 1.44 -12.11 -13.29
N ALA A 42 0.79 -13.28 -13.27
CA ALA A 42 -0.11 -13.63 -12.19
C ALA A 42 0.64 -13.65 -10.85
N ILE A 43 -0.08 -13.36 -9.77
CA ILE A 43 0.45 -13.36 -8.41
C ILE A 43 -0.08 -14.56 -7.61
N SER A 44 0.64 -14.95 -6.58
CA SER A 44 0.20 -15.93 -5.59
C SER A 44 -0.76 -15.30 -4.58
N LYS A 45 -1.25 -16.11 -3.63
CA LYS A 45 -2.09 -15.62 -2.52
C LYS A 45 -1.42 -14.51 -1.69
N SER A 46 -0.08 -14.50 -1.62
CA SER A 46 0.73 -13.50 -0.91
C SER A 46 1.25 -12.39 -1.84
N ASP A 47 0.63 -12.23 -3.02
CA ASP A 47 0.82 -11.10 -3.93
C ASP A 47 2.21 -11.00 -4.58
N SER A 48 3.05 -12.01 -4.41
CA SER A 48 4.31 -12.21 -5.15
C SER A 48 4.04 -12.93 -6.47
N THR A 49 4.96 -12.87 -7.44
CA THR A 49 4.86 -13.63 -8.69
C THR A 49 4.46 -15.09 -8.43
N CYS A 50 3.44 -15.56 -9.15
CA CYS A 50 2.90 -16.89 -8.98
C CYS A 50 3.89 -17.96 -9.46
N SER A 51 4.10 -18.99 -8.64
CA SER A 51 4.94 -20.11 -9.02
C SER A 51 4.22 -21.07 -9.98
N ALA A 52 4.97 -21.89 -10.70
CA ALA A 52 4.39 -22.96 -11.53
C ALA A 52 3.57 -23.97 -10.69
N ASP A 53 3.98 -24.21 -9.44
CA ASP A 53 3.27 -25.11 -8.52
C ASP A 53 1.93 -24.53 -8.07
N ASP A 54 1.89 -23.24 -7.74
CA ASP A 54 0.65 -22.54 -7.38
C ASP A 54 -0.28 -22.47 -8.60
N ALA A 55 0.27 -22.23 -9.79
CA ALA A 55 -0.48 -22.29 -11.04
C ALA A 55 -1.12 -23.67 -11.28
N ALA A 56 -0.37 -24.76 -11.05
CA ALA A 56 -0.88 -26.12 -11.18
C ALA A 56 -1.99 -26.44 -10.16
N LYS A 57 -2.03 -25.74 -9.03
CA LYS A 57 -3.06 -25.86 -7.98
C LYS A 57 -4.22 -24.88 -8.14
N ASN A 58 -4.21 -24.04 -9.19
CA ASN A 58 -5.19 -22.96 -9.37
C ASN A 58 -5.16 -21.91 -8.24
N GLU A 59 -3.99 -21.67 -7.66
CA GLU A 59 -3.77 -20.74 -6.54
C GLU A 59 -3.10 -19.42 -7.00
N CYS A 60 -3.14 -19.13 -8.31
CA CYS A 60 -2.76 -17.84 -8.86
C CYS A 60 -3.95 -16.89 -9.01
N PHE A 61 -3.66 -15.61 -8.89
CA PHE A 61 -4.60 -14.50 -9.01
C PHE A 61 -4.04 -13.43 -9.94
N GLY A 62 -4.89 -12.55 -10.47
CA GLY A 62 -4.51 -11.42 -11.30
C GLY A 62 -3.64 -11.80 -12.50
N GLY A 63 -2.69 -10.93 -12.80
CA GLY A 63 -1.88 -10.92 -14.01
C GLY A 63 -2.62 -10.19 -15.14
N ILE A 64 -1.87 -9.45 -15.95
CA ILE A 64 -2.43 -8.56 -16.98
C ILE A 64 -3.31 -9.31 -17.99
N ALA A 65 -3.02 -10.59 -18.23
CA ALA A 65 -3.81 -11.45 -19.11
C ALA A 65 -5.23 -11.73 -18.56
N ARG A 66 -5.38 -11.89 -17.23
CA ARG A 66 -6.71 -12.01 -16.62
C ARG A 66 -7.44 -10.68 -16.56
N VAL A 67 -6.71 -9.57 -16.35
CA VAL A 67 -7.28 -8.21 -16.42
C VAL A 67 -7.92 -7.99 -17.78
N LYS A 68 -7.18 -8.25 -18.87
CA LYS A 68 -7.69 -8.15 -20.25
C LYS A 68 -8.95 -8.98 -20.45
N ALA A 69 -8.89 -10.27 -20.11
CA ALA A 69 -10.02 -11.18 -20.28
C ALA A 69 -11.25 -10.76 -19.46
N ALA A 70 -11.04 -10.30 -18.22
CA ALA A 70 -12.13 -9.86 -17.35
C ALA A 70 -12.79 -8.57 -17.84
N ILE A 71 -12.00 -7.58 -18.28
CA ILE A 71 -12.50 -6.32 -18.85
C ILE A 71 -13.26 -6.60 -20.15
N ASP A 72 -12.72 -7.41 -21.05
CA ASP A 72 -13.40 -7.76 -22.30
C ASP A 72 -14.74 -8.47 -22.06
N ALA A 73 -14.73 -9.48 -21.19
CA ALA A 73 -15.94 -10.23 -20.84
C ALA A 73 -16.99 -9.28 -20.25
N ARG A 74 -16.59 -8.39 -19.35
CA ARG A 74 -17.51 -7.46 -18.71
C ARG A 74 -18.04 -6.40 -19.66
N ARG A 75 -17.21 -5.88 -20.58
CA ARG A 75 -17.64 -4.98 -21.65
C ARG A 75 -18.65 -5.64 -22.59
N ALA A 76 -18.46 -6.93 -22.91
CA ALA A 76 -19.41 -7.68 -23.73
C ALA A 76 -20.76 -7.87 -23.02
N GLU A 77 -20.78 -8.10 -21.71
CA GLU A 77 -22.02 -8.14 -20.91
C GLU A 77 -22.73 -6.78 -20.86
N LEU A 78 -21.96 -5.69 -20.95
CA LEU A 78 -22.43 -4.31 -20.92
C LEU A 78 -22.65 -3.73 -22.34
N GLU A 79 -22.76 -4.56 -23.37
CA GLU A 79 -22.97 -4.09 -24.74
C GLU A 79 -24.22 -3.21 -24.83
N GLY A 80 -24.06 -2.00 -25.39
CA GLY A 80 -25.12 -1.00 -25.49
C GLY A 80 -25.36 -0.17 -24.22
N LYS A 81 -24.56 -0.35 -23.17
CA LYS A 81 -24.54 0.49 -21.96
C LYS A 81 -23.39 1.50 -22.01
N ASN A 82 -23.44 2.50 -21.13
CA ASN A 82 -22.35 3.45 -20.94
C ASN A 82 -21.30 2.80 -20.03
N VAL A 83 -20.06 2.72 -20.51
CA VAL A 83 -18.94 2.10 -19.80
C VAL A 83 -17.74 3.04 -19.82
N LEU A 84 -17.10 3.21 -18.67
CA LEU A 84 -15.76 3.75 -18.51
C LEU A 84 -14.84 2.64 -18.01
N THR A 85 -13.60 2.62 -18.50
CA THR A 85 -12.55 1.75 -17.98
C THR A 85 -11.36 2.60 -17.60
N LEU A 86 -11.06 2.66 -16.30
CA LEU A 86 -10.15 3.62 -15.70
C LEU A 86 -8.98 2.92 -15.00
N ASP A 87 -7.84 3.58 -14.96
CA ASP A 87 -6.67 3.16 -14.19
C ASP A 87 -6.28 4.28 -13.22
N ALA A 88 -6.28 4.01 -11.91
CA ALA A 88 -6.04 5.04 -10.92
C ALA A 88 -4.55 5.33 -10.66
N GLY A 89 -3.61 4.80 -11.45
CA GLY A 89 -2.16 5.07 -11.31
C GLY A 89 -1.36 3.93 -10.68
N ASP A 90 -0.04 4.12 -10.59
CA ASP A 90 0.96 3.17 -10.11
C ASP A 90 1.02 1.87 -10.92
N GLN A 91 1.21 2.02 -12.22
CA GLN A 91 1.57 0.90 -13.10
C GLN A 91 3.06 0.56 -13.00
N PHE A 92 3.89 1.56 -12.70
CA PHE A 92 5.33 1.43 -12.63
C PHE A 92 5.80 0.69 -11.38
N GLN A 93 7.07 0.27 -11.42
CA GLN A 93 7.79 -0.42 -10.34
C GLN A 93 7.19 -1.79 -9.99
N GLY A 94 7.85 -2.58 -9.14
CA GLY A 94 7.21 -3.69 -8.44
C GLY A 94 7.28 -5.05 -9.13
N SER A 95 8.02 -5.21 -10.24
CA SER A 95 8.41 -6.52 -10.78
C SER A 95 9.71 -6.44 -11.60
N LEU A 96 10.34 -7.59 -11.86
CA LEU A 96 11.50 -7.64 -12.75
C LEU A 96 11.18 -7.17 -14.18
N PHE A 97 9.91 -7.18 -14.59
CA PHE A 97 9.51 -6.66 -15.89
C PHE A 97 9.78 -5.17 -15.97
N TYR A 98 9.38 -4.39 -14.97
CA TYR A 98 9.69 -2.97 -14.94
C TYR A 98 11.20 -2.73 -14.82
N THR A 99 11.90 -3.47 -13.95
CA THR A 99 13.37 -3.34 -13.84
C THR A 99 14.08 -3.58 -15.18
N THR A 100 13.60 -4.54 -15.96
CA THR A 100 14.24 -4.96 -17.23
C THR A 100 13.85 -4.08 -18.41
N TYR A 101 12.56 -3.74 -18.53
CA TYR A 101 11.99 -3.15 -19.73
C TYR A 101 11.45 -1.73 -19.53
N LYS A 102 11.41 -1.25 -18.28
CA LYS A 102 10.80 0.03 -17.91
C LYS A 102 9.34 0.10 -18.37
N SER A 103 8.89 1.29 -18.79
CA SER A 103 7.48 1.56 -19.07
C SER A 103 6.94 0.93 -20.35
N ALA A 104 7.81 0.47 -21.26
CA ALA A 104 7.41 0.11 -22.62
C ALA A 104 6.40 -1.06 -22.69
N PRO A 105 6.61 -2.22 -22.04
CA PRO A 105 5.62 -3.30 -22.09
C PRO A 105 4.30 -2.94 -21.41
N ILE A 106 4.36 -2.12 -20.36
CA ILE A 106 3.17 -1.63 -19.66
C ILE A 106 2.29 -0.85 -20.64
N ALA A 107 2.88 0.11 -21.38
CA ALA A 107 2.14 0.90 -22.36
C ALA A 107 1.48 0.01 -23.41
N ASP A 108 2.21 -0.99 -23.93
CA ASP A 108 1.67 -1.89 -24.93
C ASP A 108 0.46 -2.68 -24.42
N PHE A 109 0.55 -3.27 -23.22
CA PHE A 109 -0.57 -4.01 -22.64
C PHE A 109 -1.77 -3.12 -22.36
N MET A 110 -1.56 -1.92 -21.81
CA MET A 110 -2.65 -0.98 -21.52
C MET A 110 -3.35 -0.48 -22.79
N ASN A 111 -2.58 -0.23 -23.86
CA ASN A 111 -3.13 0.13 -25.17
C ASN A 111 -4.05 -0.97 -25.72
N GLU A 112 -3.64 -2.23 -25.57
CA GLU A 112 -4.43 -3.38 -26.01
C GLU A 112 -5.68 -3.62 -25.13
N ILE A 113 -5.62 -3.36 -23.82
CA ILE A 113 -6.80 -3.38 -22.93
C ILE A 113 -7.80 -2.28 -23.31
N GLY A 114 -7.29 -1.11 -23.71
CA GLY A 114 -8.11 0.01 -24.19
C GLY A 114 -8.77 0.77 -23.04
N PHE A 115 -7.98 1.30 -22.10
CA PHE A 115 -8.48 2.21 -21.06
C PHE A 115 -9.00 3.53 -21.65
N ASP A 116 -9.96 4.15 -20.96
CA ASP A 116 -10.48 5.48 -21.30
C ASP A 116 -9.61 6.61 -20.74
N ALA A 117 -9.04 6.39 -19.55
CA ALA A 117 -8.07 7.29 -18.92
C ALA A 117 -7.23 6.56 -17.87
N MET A 118 -6.03 7.08 -17.62
CA MET A 118 -5.19 6.72 -16.48
C MET A 118 -4.80 7.99 -15.71
N ALA A 119 -4.88 7.97 -14.37
CA ALA A 119 -4.25 8.99 -13.54
C ALA A 119 -2.75 8.70 -13.37
N ILE A 120 -1.94 9.75 -13.27
CA ILE A 120 -0.54 9.61 -12.84
C ILE A 120 -0.51 9.28 -11.34
N GLY A 121 0.12 8.17 -10.97
CA GLY A 121 0.50 7.81 -9.61
C GLY A 121 1.91 8.29 -9.24
N ASN A 122 2.32 8.07 -7.98
CA ASN A 122 3.65 8.50 -7.54
C ASN A 122 4.74 7.67 -8.22
N HIS A 123 4.55 6.36 -8.41
CA HIS A 123 5.59 5.49 -8.98
C HIS A 123 5.85 5.74 -10.47
N GLU A 124 4.95 6.45 -11.16
CA GLU A 124 5.22 6.92 -12.52
C GLU A 124 6.43 7.88 -12.59
N PHE A 125 6.84 8.47 -11.46
CA PHE A 125 8.02 9.33 -11.35
C PHE A 125 9.29 8.61 -10.87
N ASP A 126 9.29 7.28 -10.66
CA ASP A 126 10.42 6.56 -10.05
C ASP A 126 11.72 6.69 -10.84
N ASP A 127 11.61 6.66 -12.17
CA ASP A 127 12.72 6.86 -13.10
C ASP A 127 12.74 8.30 -13.67
N GLY A 128 12.09 9.22 -12.98
CA GLY A 128 12.01 10.64 -13.28
C GLY A 128 11.08 11.03 -14.43
N PRO A 129 10.94 12.34 -14.67
CA PRO A 129 10.08 12.88 -15.73
C PRO A 129 10.40 12.37 -17.15
N GLU A 130 11.63 11.93 -17.39
CA GLU A 130 12.08 11.42 -18.68
C GLU A 130 11.44 10.07 -19.05
N GLU A 131 11.33 9.14 -18.10
CA GLU A 131 10.69 7.84 -18.36
C GLU A 131 9.17 7.99 -18.48
N LEU A 132 8.56 8.81 -17.61
CA LEU A 132 7.14 9.16 -17.72
C LEU A 132 6.81 9.81 -19.07
N ALA A 133 7.68 10.69 -19.58
CA ALA A 133 7.48 11.30 -20.89
C ALA A 133 7.46 10.26 -22.02
N LYS A 134 8.31 9.22 -21.96
CA LYS A 134 8.30 8.11 -22.94
C LYS A 134 7.03 7.28 -22.83
N PHE A 135 6.58 7.03 -21.61
CA PHE A 135 5.34 6.30 -21.35
C PHE A 135 4.14 7.04 -21.94
N ILE A 136 3.99 8.33 -21.66
CA ILE A 136 2.94 9.17 -22.23
C ILE A 136 2.97 9.15 -23.76
N ASP A 137 4.17 9.22 -24.36
CA ASP A 137 4.31 9.18 -25.82
C ASP A 137 3.95 7.81 -26.44
N ALA A 138 4.02 6.73 -25.65
CA ALA A 138 3.67 5.38 -26.08
C ALA A 138 2.18 5.04 -25.89
N LEU A 139 1.46 5.75 -25.00
CA LEU A 139 0.05 5.51 -24.73
C LEU A 139 -0.85 5.99 -25.89
N GLN A 140 -1.93 5.24 -26.14
CA GLN A 140 -2.96 5.52 -27.15
C GLN A 140 -4.25 6.08 -26.55
N PHE A 141 -4.27 6.25 -25.24
CA PHE A 141 -5.37 6.83 -24.47
C PHE A 141 -4.79 7.89 -23.52
N PRO A 142 -5.61 8.83 -23.02
CA PRO A 142 -5.11 9.95 -22.23
C PRO A 142 -4.65 9.50 -20.83
N LEU A 143 -3.41 9.88 -20.51
CA LEU A 143 -2.91 9.94 -19.14
C LEU A 143 -3.12 11.37 -18.61
N ILE A 144 -3.73 11.49 -17.43
CA ILE A 144 -4.18 12.76 -16.83
C ILE A 144 -3.54 13.00 -15.46
N SER A 145 -3.26 14.26 -15.15
CA SER A 145 -2.82 14.68 -13.82
C SER A 145 -3.20 16.14 -13.58
N GLY A 146 -3.93 16.39 -12.50
CA GLY A 146 -4.57 17.66 -12.21
C GLY A 146 -3.71 18.65 -11.45
N ASN A 147 -3.28 18.25 -10.26
CA ASN A 147 -2.51 19.10 -9.36
C ASN A 147 -0.99 19.04 -9.62
N THR A 148 -0.54 18.29 -10.63
CA THR A 148 0.86 18.25 -11.04
C THR A 148 1.20 19.42 -11.94
N LEU A 149 2.17 20.24 -11.50
CA LEU A 149 2.65 21.43 -12.19
C LEU A 149 4.02 21.14 -12.82
N ALA A 150 4.03 20.90 -14.13
CA ALA A 150 5.27 20.73 -14.88
C ALA A 150 5.85 22.08 -15.34
N GLY A 151 7.09 22.37 -14.96
CA GLY A 151 7.82 23.54 -15.43
C GLY A 151 8.08 23.51 -16.93
N LEU A 152 8.24 24.66 -17.57
CA LEU A 152 8.45 24.78 -19.04
C LEU A 152 9.72 24.06 -19.55
N ASN A 153 10.67 23.78 -18.66
CA ASN A 153 11.89 23.03 -18.95
C ASN A 153 11.78 21.53 -18.62
N SER A 154 10.65 21.08 -18.08
CA SER A 154 10.37 19.67 -17.83
C SER A 154 10.10 18.95 -19.15
N PRO A 155 10.53 17.68 -19.31
CA PRO A 155 10.10 16.86 -20.44
C PRO A 155 8.59 16.58 -20.43
N LEU A 156 7.90 16.84 -19.32
CA LEU A 156 6.44 16.67 -19.16
C LEU A 156 5.62 17.92 -19.48
N ALA A 157 6.27 19.03 -19.84
CA ALA A 157 5.56 20.26 -20.21
C ALA A 157 4.51 19.98 -21.31
N ASP A 158 3.26 20.33 -21.04
CA ASP A 158 2.09 20.14 -21.91
C ASP A 158 1.79 18.70 -22.36
N LYS A 159 2.33 17.67 -21.68
CA LYS A 159 2.13 16.26 -22.05
C LYS A 159 0.85 15.61 -21.51
N PHE A 160 0.28 16.15 -20.45
CA PHE A 160 -0.95 15.65 -19.84
C PHE A 160 -1.93 16.78 -19.60
N LYS A 161 -3.20 16.42 -19.41
CA LYS A 161 -4.28 17.35 -19.07
C LYS A 161 -4.77 17.09 -17.64
N PRO A 162 -5.35 18.11 -16.98
CA PRO A 162 -5.91 17.94 -15.64
C PRO A 162 -7.13 17.00 -15.63
N TYR A 163 -7.92 17.05 -16.70
CA TYR A 163 -9.12 16.25 -16.88
C TYR A 163 -9.39 15.99 -18.38
N ILE A 164 -10.26 15.04 -18.65
CA ILE A 164 -10.89 14.82 -19.96
C ILE A 164 -12.41 14.82 -19.83
N VAL A 165 -13.10 14.93 -20.96
CA VAL A 165 -14.57 14.80 -21.03
C VAL A 165 -14.90 13.69 -22.00
N LYS A 166 -15.68 12.71 -21.54
CA LYS A 166 -16.20 11.61 -22.36
C LYS A 166 -17.67 11.86 -22.68
N GLU A 167 -18.04 11.67 -23.94
CA GLU A 167 -19.42 11.82 -24.41
C GLU A 167 -20.13 10.46 -24.44
N PHE A 168 -21.35 10.42 -23.90
CA PHE A 168 -22.25 9.26 -23.89
C PHE A 168 -23.60 9.68 -24.48
N GLY A 169 -23.67 9.74 -25.81
CA GLY A 169 -24.83 10.31 -26.49
C GLY A 169 -24.90 11.82 -26.28
N GLU A 170 -25.95 12.30 -25.62
CA GLU A 170 -26.11 13.72 -25.28
C GLU A 170 -25.50 14.08 -23.91
N GLU A 171 -25.15 13.07 -23.11
CA GLU A 171 -24.57 13.21 -21.78
C GLU A 171 -23.05 13.35 -21.84
N LYS A 172 -22.49 14.07 -20.87
CA LYS A 172 -21.04 14.28 -20.73
C LYS A 172 -20.60 13.90 -19.32
N VAL A 173 -19.50 13.16 -19.24
CA VAL A 173 -18.86 12.82 -17.97
C VAL A 173 -17.44 13.36 -18.00
N ALA A 174 -17.10 14.22 -17.04
CA ALA A 174 -15.74 14.66 -16.84
C ALA A 174 -14.98 13.67 -15.96
N ILE A 175 -13.72 13.40 -16.32
CA ILE A 175 -12.81 12.57 -15.53
C ILE A 175 -11.63 13.47 -15.15
N VAL A 176 -11.61 13.92 -13.91
CA VAL A 176 -10.58 14.78 -13.33
C VAL A 176 -9.63 13.94 -12.49
N SER A 177 -8.36 14.33 -12.41
CA SER A 177 -7.36 13.57 -11.65
C SER A 177 -6.68 14.37 -10.56
N VAL A 178 -6.18 13.68 -9.54
CA VAL A 178 -5.37 14.25 -8.46
C VAL A 178 -4.36 13.22 -7.96
N LEU A 179 -3.18 13.70 -7.57
CA LEU A 179 -2.05 12.89 -7.10
C LEU A 179 -1.58 13.40 -5.74
N ALA A 180 -1.08 12.48 -4.90
CA ALA A 180 -0.57 12.79 -3.57
C ALA A 180 0.52 13.86 -3.60
N THR A 181 0.39 14.87 -2.74
CA THR A 181 1.32 16.00 -2.67
C THR A 181 2.71 15.66 -2.16
N ASP A 182 2.87 14.51 -1.50
CA ASP A 182 4.14 13.96 -1.01
C ASP A 182 4.89 13.12 -2.06
N THR A 183 4.50 13.19 -3.35
CA THR A 183 5.18 12.48 -4.45
C THR A 183 6.65 12.87 -4.61
N ASP A 184 7.05 14.08 -4.20
CA ASP A 184 8.45 14.50 -4.16
C ASP A 184 9.27 13.80 -3.07
N GLU A 185 8.60 13.29 -2.04
CA GLU A 185 9.18 12.44 -1.01
C GLU A 185 9.09 10.96 -1.39
N THR A 186 8.01 10.55 -2.07
CA THR A 186 7.71 9.13 -2.34
C THR A 186 8.20 8.60 -3.69
N SER A 187 8.77 9.46 -4.53
CA SER A 187 9.33 9.07 -5.84
C SER A 187 10.44 10.03 -6.29
N SER A 188 10.73 10.12 -7.60
CA SER A 188 11.82 10.94 -8.16
C SER A 188 11.36 12.00 -9.20
N PRO A 189 10.34 12.84 -8.91
CA PRO A 189 9.82 13.81 -9.89
C PRO A 189 10.81 14.94 -10.24
N GLY A 190 11.83 15.17 -9.40
CA GLY A 190 12.87 16.16 -9.61
C GLY A 190 12.39 17.63 -9.48
N ASP A 191 13.32 18.57 -9.60
CA ASP A 191 13.09 19.99 -9.28
C ASP A 191 12.15 20.74 -10.26
N THR A 192 11.72 20.10 -11.35
CA THR A 192 10.90 20.72 -12.41
C THR A 192 9.42 20.42 -12.29
N ILE A 193 9.04 19.58 -11.32
CA ILE A 193 7.67 19.18 -11.04
C ILE A 193 7.31 19.64 -9.64
N LEU A 194 6.12 20.21 -9.49
CA LEU A 194 5.55 20.58 -8.18
C LEU A 194 4.13 20.02 -8.09
N PHE A 195 3.65 19.82 -6.87
CA PHE A 195 2.28 19.35 -6.62
C PHE A 195 1.51 20.43 -5.87
N ALA A 196 0.38 20.87 -6.44
CA ALA A 196 -0.55 21.76 -5.78
C ALA A 196 -1.40 20.98 -4.75
N ASP A 197 -1.89 21.68 -3.72
CA ASP A 197 -2.82 21.11 -2.74
C ASP A 197 -4.05 20.51 -3.43
N GLU A 198 -4.37 19.27 -3.07
CA GLU A 198 -5.37 18.43 -3.74
C GLU A 198 -6.75 19.08 -3.69
N ILE A 199 -7.19 19.48 -2.49
CA ILE A 199 -8.54 20.02 -2.26
C ILE A 199 -8.70 21.40 -2.90
N THR A 200 -7.67 22.24 -2.81
CA THR A 200 -7.69 23.59 -3.41
C THR A 200 -7.78 23.49 -4.92
N TYR A 201 -6.94 22.66 -5.55
CA TYR A 201 -6.99 22.41 -6.99
C TYR A 201 -8.37 21.86 -7.41
N LEU A 202 -8.88 20.85 -6.70
CA LEU A 202 -10.15 20.20 -7.08
C LEU A 202 -11.34 21.15 -7.01
N LYS A 203 -11.39 22.07 -6.04
CA LYS A 203 -12.44 23.10 -5.98
C LYS A 203 -12.46 24.00 -7.20
N GLU A 204 -11.28 24.36 -7.71
CA GLU A 204 -11.15 25.19 -8.91
C GLU A 204 -11.52 24.40 -10.17
N ALA A 205 -11.00 23.17 -10.30
CA ALA A 205 -11.25 22.31 -11.45
C ALA A 205 -12.73 21.92 -11.57
N VAL A 206 -13.39 21.56 -10.47
CA VAL A 206 -14.82 21.23 -10.47
C VAL A 206 -15.66 22.43 -10.89
N ALA A 207 -15.39 23.61 -10.33
CA ALA A 207 -16.10 24.83 -10.71
C ALA A 207 -15.92 25.18 -12.20
N GLU A 208 -14.72 24.94 -12.76
CA GLU A 208 -14.46 25.10 -14.19
C GLU A 208 -15.27 24.12 -15.05
N ILE A 209 -15.33 22.85 -14.65
CA ILE A 209 -16.05 21.78 -15.34
C ILE A 209 -17.57 22.04 -15.31
N GLU A 210 -18.13 22.37 -14.14
CA GLU A 210 -19.53 22.75 -13.98
C GLU A 210 -19.89 24.00 -14.78
N GLY A 211 -18.95 24.97 -14.85
CA GLY A 211 -19.08 26.17 -15.69
C GLY A 211 -19.21 25.87 -17.19
N GLN A 212 -18.81 24.68 -17.63
CA GLN A 212 -19.00 24.18 -19.00
C GLN A 212 -20.35 23.47 -19.20
N GLY A 213 -21.17 23.39 -18.15
CA GLY A 213 -22.47 22.70 -18.15
C GLY A 213 -22.36 21.18 -18.02
N ILE A 214 -21.24 20.68 -17.48
CA ILE A 214 -21.06 19.26 -17.18
C ILE A 214 -21.43 19.05 -15.71
N ASP A 215 -22.34 18.12 -15.46
CA ASP A 215 -22.97 17.85 -14.16
C ASP A 215 -22.66 16.45 -13.62
N LYS A 216 -21.71 15.74 -14.26
CA LYS A 216 -21.27 14.39 -13.88
C LYS A 216 -19.74 14.37 -13.87
N ILE A 217 -19.14 14.29 -12.68
CA ILE A 217 -17.70 14.38 -12.46
C ILE A 217 -17.20 13.14 -11.71
N VAL A 218 -16.34 12.38 -12.37
CA VAL A 218 -15.59 11.27 -11.77
C VAL A 218 -14.19 11.78 -11.42
N LEU A 219 -13.81 11.70 -10.15
CA LEU A 219 -12.44 11.89 -9.72
C LEU A 219 -11.68 10.55 -9.84
N LEU A 220 -10.61 10.55 -10.63
CA LEU A 220 -9.63 9.47 -10.72
C LEU A 220 -8.40 9.83 -9.88
N SER A 221 -8.30 9.25 -8.69
CA SER A 221 -7.47 9.72 -7.59
C SER A 221 -6.31 8.78 -7.29
N HIS A 222 -5.14 9.34 -7.03
CA HIS A 222 -3.97 8.60 -6.54
C HIS A 222 -3.39 9.26 -5.27
N VAL A 223 -4.23 9.37 -4.23
CA VAL A 223 -3.90 10.05 -2.96
C VAL A 223 -4.12 9.18 -1.72
N GLY A 224 -4.67 7.99 -1.91
CA GLY A 224 -5.01 7.07 -0.83
C GLY A 224 -6.42 7.26 -0.26
N TYR A 225 -6.98 6.15 0.23
CA TYR A 225 -8.39 6.02 0.63
C TYR A 225 -8.84 7.02 1.71
N VAL A 226 -8.00 7.31 2.70
CA VAL A 226 -8.36 8.29 3.74
C VAL A 226 -8.45 9.70 3.16
N LYS A 227 -7.51 10.07 2.30
CA LYS A 227 -7.52 11.38 1.64
C LYS A 227 -8.66 11.48 0.62
N ASP A 228 -9.02 10.39 -0.06
CA ASP A 228 -10.23 10.33 -0.89
C ASP A 228 -11.50 10.67 -0.09
N GLN A 229 -11.63 10.15 1.14
CA GLN A 229 -12.75 10.48 2.03
C GLN A 229 -12.73 11.96 2.46
N GLU A 230 -11.56 12.51 2.76
CA GLU A 230 -11.40 13.93 3.08
C GLU A 230 -11.78 14.83 1.89
N ILE A 231 -11.37 14.45 0.67
CA ILE A 231 -11.73 15.16 -0.56
C ILE A 231 -13.24 15.13 -0.77
N ALA A 232 -13.87 13.94 -0.69
CA ALA A 232 -15.32 13.80 -0.82
C ALA A 232 -16.07 14.69 0.19
N ALA A 233 -15.59 14.80 1.42
CA ALA A 233 -16.20 15.62 2.46
C ALA A 233 -15.92 17.13 2.32
N ALA A 234 -14.96 17.53 1.49
CA ALA A 234 -14.48 18.92 1.39
C ALA A 234 -14.78 19.60 0.05
N VAL A 235 -15.09 18.84 -1.00
CA VAL A 235 -15.28 19.33 -2.38
C VAL A 235 -16.67 18.96 -2.88
N ASP A 236 -17.53 19.97 -3.10
CA ASP A 236 -18.82 19.78 -3.78
C ASP A 236 -18.61 19.53 -5.28
N GLY A 237 -19.60 18.89 -5.92
CA GLY A 237 -19.63 18.66 -7.37
C GLY A 237 -18.86 17.42 -7.87
N ILE A 238 -18.11 16.74 -6.99
CA ILE A 238 -17.56 15.41 -7.29
C ILE A 238 -18.65 14.37 -7.04
N ASP A 239 -18.95 13.54 -8.04
CA ASP A 239 -20.01 12.55 -7.95
C ASP A 239 -19.50 11.15 -7.63
N VAL A 240 -18.29 10.79 -8.07
CA VAL A 240 -17.70 9.46 -7.85
C VAL A 240 -16.20 9.64 -7.67
N ILE A 241 -15.60 8.90 -6.72
CA ILE A 241 -14.15 8.79 -6.57
C ILE A 241 -13.70 7.37 -6.86
N VAL A 242 -12.79 7.23 -7.82
CA VAL A 242 -12.06 5.99 -8.14
C VAL A 242 -10.61 6.19 -7.72
N GLY A 243 -10.20 5.56 -6.63
CA GLY A 243 -8.91 5.80 -5.97
C GLY A 243 -7.84 4.72 -6.21
N GLY A 244 -6.61 5.04 -5.79
CA GLY A 244 -5.46 4.13 -5.70
C GLY A 244 -4.52 4.51 -4.55
N HIS A 245 -3.22 4.20 -4.66
CA HIS A 245 -2.12 4.54 -3.74
C HIS A 245 -2.06 3.72 -2.45
N SER A 246 -3.19 3.59 -1.74
CA SER A 246 -3.24 2.94 -0.41
C SER A 246 -3.55 1.44 -0.46
N HIS A 247 -3.56 0.84 -1.66
CA HIS A 247 -3.81 -0.59 -1.91
C HIS A 247 -5.08 -1.11 -1.22
N THR A 248 -6.10 -0.27 -1.09
CA THR A 248 -7.23 -0.58 -0.20
C THR A 248 -8.21 -1.52 -0.88
N LEU A 249 -8.45 -2.68 -0.26
CA LEU A 249 -9.58 -3.54 -0.65
C LEU A 249 -10.86 -3.02 0.01
N LEU A 250 -11.82 -2.61 -0.81
CA LEU A 250 -13.19 -2.34 -0.41
C LEU A 250 -14.08 -3.48 -0.91
N SER A 251 -14.94 -4.04 -0.07
CA SER A 251 -15.79 -5.18 -0.42
C SER A 251 -17.04 -5.23 0.45
N ASN A 252 -18.16 -5.69 -0.11
CA ASN A 252 -19.36 -5.99 0.68
C ASN A 252 -19.39 -7.44 1.17
N THR A 253 -18.44 -8.27 0.74
CA THR A 253 -18.45 -9.71 0.96
C THR A 253 -17.21 -10.25 1.68
N ASP A 254 -16.10 -9.52 1.65
CA ASP A 254 -14.89 -9.85 2.40
C ASP A 254 -14.88 -9.14 3.76
N GLU A 255 -14.95 -9.90 4.85
CA GLU A 255 -14.90 -9.38 6.22
C GLU A 255 -13.58 -8.69 6.59
N LYS A 256 -12.51 -8.89 5.79
CA LYS A 256 -11.21 -8.25 5.96
C LYS A 256 -11.05 -6.96 5.16
N ALA A 257 -12.03 -6.61 4.32
CA ALA A 257 -11.98 -5.36 3.58
C ALA A 257 -12.01 -4.16 4.54
N ALA A 258 -11.33 -3.08 4.15
CA ALA A 258 -11.23 -1.87 4.97
C ALA A 258 -12.55 -1.10 5.07
N GLY A 259 -13.48 -1.36 4.14
CA GLY A 259 -14.80 -0.73 4.07
C GLY A 259 -15.68 -1.36 3.00
N PRO A 260 -16.96 -0.95 2.93
CA PRO A 260 -17.90 -1.41 1.92
C PRO A 260 -17.50 -0.93 0.52
N TYR A 261 -18.03 -1.57 -0.52
CA TYR A 261 -17.85 -1.14 -1.90
C TYR A 261 -19.19 -0.71 -2.52
N PRO A 262 -19.39 0.57 -2.86
CA PRO A 262 -18.55 1.72 -2.53
C PRO A 262 -18.67 2.14 -1.06
N THR A 263 -17.66 2.84 -0.56
CA THR A 263 -17.80 3.63 0.66
C THR A 263 -18.53 4.93 0.34
N MET A 264 -19.59 5.24 1.08
CA MET A 264 -20.37 6.47 0.89
C MET A 264 -19.89 7.55 1.86
N VAL A 265 -19.50 8.71 1.32
CA VAL A 265 -19.15 9.90 2.10
C VAL A 265 -20.05 11.06 1.70
N LYS A 266 -20.49 11.86 2.67
CA LYS A 266 -21.29 13.06 2.38
C LYS A 266 -20.41 14.24 2.00
N ASN A 267 -20.68 14.85 0.85
CA ASN A 267 -20.09 16.12 0.47
C ASN A 267 -20.70 17.29 1.28
N PRO A 268 -20.14 18.52 1.19
CA PRO A 268 -20.68 19.68 1.90
C PRO A 268 -22.17 19.99 1.57
N ALA A 269 -22.63 19.68 0.36
CA ALA A 269 -24.04 19.78 -0.05
C ALA A 269 -24.94 18.67 0.53
N GLY A 270 -24.37 17.66 1.20
CA GLY A 270 -25.07 16.54 1.85
C GLY A 270 -25.40 15.35 0.94
N GLN A 271 -24.94 15.38 -0.31
CA GLN A 271 -25.06 14.29 -1.28
C GLN A 271 -24.05 13.18 -0.98
N ASP A 272 -24.43 11.94 -1.26
CA ASP A 272 -23.55 10.79 -1.07
C ASP A 272 -22.62 10.63 -2.28
N VAL A 273 -21.31 10.62 -2.02
CA VAL A 273 -20.23 10.41 -3.00
C VAL A 273 -19.68 8.99 -2.79
N PRO A 274 -19.93 8.05 -3.72
CA PRO A 274 -19.31 6.73 -3.71
C PRO A 274 -17.80 6.80 -3.97
N ILE A 275 -17.04 6.14 -3.10
CA ILE A 275 -15.59 5.97 -3.20
C ILE A 275 -15.29 4.49 -3.42
N VAL A 276 -14.46 4.17 -4.42
CA VAL A 276 -14.04 2.81 -4.76
C VAL A 276 -12.52 2.69 -4.89
N GLN A 277 -11.98 1.56 -4.46
CA GLN A 277 -10.63 1.05 -4.77
C GLN A 277 -10.72 -0.46 -4.97
N ALA A 278 -9.79 -1.04 -5.73
CA ALA A 278 -9.79 -2.47 -6.09
C ALA A 278 -8.50 -3.17 -5.62
N TYR A 279 -8.08 -2.93 -4.36
CA TYR A 279 -6.86 -3.48 -3.78
C TYR A 279 -5.62 -3.04 -4.56
N ALA A 280 -4.84 -3.97 -5.12
CA ALA A 280 -3.62 -3.73 -5.87
C ALA A 280 -3.26 -4.97 -6.72
N TYR A 281 -2.16 -4.87 -7.47
CA TYR A 281 -1.46 -5.99 -8.09
C TYR A 281 -2.29 -6.76 -9.12
N SER A 282 -3.29 -6.11 -9.71
CA SER A 282 -4.26 -6.71 -10.64
C SER A 282 -5.09 -7.87 -10.06
N LYS A 283 -5.07 -8.07 -8.74
CA LYS A 283 -5.75 -9.20 -8.09
C LYS A 283 -7.27 -9.12 -8.25
N TYR A 284 -7.79 -7.90 -8.32
CA TYR A 284 -9.20 -7.61 -8.50
C TYR A 284 -9.42 -6.68 -9.69
N LEU A 285 -10.58 -6.82 -10.32
CA LEU A 285 -11.16 -5.83 -11.22
C LEU A 285 -12.31 -5.13 -10.49
N GLY A 286 -12.19 -3.83 -10.25
CA GLY A 286 -13.29 -3.02 -9.74
C GLY A 286 -14.42 -2.91 -10.76
N ASP A 287 -15.66 -3.07 -10.31
CA ASP A 287 -16.88 -2.96 -11.13
C ASP A 287 -17.96 -2.22 -10.34
N LEU A 288 -18.26 -0.99 -10.76
CA LEU A 288 -19.23 -0.11 -10.11
C LEU A 288 -20.28 0.34 -11.13
N THR A 289 -21.57 0.14 -10.83
CA THR A 289 -22.67 0.75 -11.56
C THR A 289 -23.19 1.96 -10.77
N VAL A 290 -23.20 3.13 -11.41
CA VAL A 290 -23.72 4.38 -10.86
C VAL A 290 -24.92 4.82 -11.69
N VAL A 291 -26.00 5.19 -11.03
CA VAL A 291 -27.21 5.72 -11.66
C VAL A 291 -27.39 7.15 -11.21
N PHE A 292 -27.43 8.06 -12.19
CA PHE A 292 -27.65 9.48 -12.01
C PHE A 292 -29.09 9.84 -12.32
N ASP A 293 -29.63 10.82 -11.59
CA ASP A 293 -30.89 11.46 -11.95
C ASP A 293 -30.71 12.56 -13.02
N ASP A 294 -31.82 13.17 -13.44
CA ASP A 294 -31.85 14.23 -14.46
C ASP A 294 -31.08 15.51 -14.06
N ALA A 295 -30.73 15.67 -12.79
CA ALA A 295 -29.95 16.80 -12.28
C ALA A 295 -28.46 16.48 -12.14
N GLY A 296 -28.02 15.30 -12.61
CA GLY A 296 -26.64 14.85 -12.49
C GLY A 296 -26.30 14.31 -11.10
N VAL A 297 -27.29 14.08 -10.22
CA VAL A 297 -27.03 13.62 -8.85
C VAL A 297 -27.04 12.10 -8.78
N VAL A 298 -26.07 11.52 -8.07
CA VAL A 298 -26.03 10.07 -7.81
C VAL A 298 -27.26 9.63 -7.02
N LYS A 299 -28.06 8.76 -7.64
CA LYS A 299 -29.26 8.14 -7.05
C LYS A 299 -28.94 6.81 -6.39
N THR A 300 -28.12 5.99 -7.06
CA THR A 300 -27.62 4.71 -6.53
C THR A 300 -26.24 4.43 -7.07
N ALA A 301 -25.37 3.86 -6.23
CA ALA A 301 -24.09 3.30 -6.67
C ALA A 301 -23.91 1.93 -6.01
N THR A 302 -23.72 0.89 -6.83
CA THR A 302 -23.65 -0.51 -6.38
C THR A 302 -22.63 -1.27 -7.21
N GLY A 303 -21.86 -2.15 -6.57
CA GLY A 303 -20.86 -2.94 -7.25
C GLY A 303 -20.08 -3.85 -6.30
N GLU A 304 -19.03 -4.48 -6.81
CA GLU A 304 -18.11 -5.32 -6.04
C GLU A 304 -16.82 -5.52 -6.85
N PRO A 305 -15.62 -5.50 -6.25
CA PRO A 305 -14.41 -5.94 -6.96
C PRO A 305 -14.47 -7.44 -7.24
N LYS A 306 -14.26 -7.81 -8.50
CA LYS A 306 -14.18 -9.20 -8.95
C LYS A 306 -12.77 -9.74 -8.72
N LEU A 307 -12.64 -10.76 -7.86
CA LEU A 307 -11.39 -11.51 -7.72
C LEU A 307 -11.02 -12.18 -9.05
N LEU A 308 -9.81 -11.96 -9.52
CA LEU A 308 -9.30 -12.52 -10.77
C LEU A 308 -8.52 -13.82 -10.49
N ASP A 309 -9.21 -14.87 -10.06
CA ASP A 309 -8.62 -16.17 -9.77
C ASP A 309 -8.63 -17.11 -11.00
N ALA A 310 -8.45 -18.42 -10.77
CA ALA A 310 -8.49 -19.44 -11.81
C ALA A 310 -9.86 -19.60 -12.52
N SER A 311 -10.94 -18.99 -12.00
CA SER A 311 -12.22 -18.93 -12.70
C SER A 311 -12.20 -17.99 -13.91
N VAL A 312 -11.23 -17.07 -13.97
CA VAL A 312 -11.00 -16.18 -15.10
C VAL A 312 -9.93 -16.79 -15.99
N THR A 313 -10.35 -17.28 -17.15
CA THR A 313 -9.44 -17.75 -18.20
C THR A 313 -8.62 -16.55 -18.71
N PRO A 314 -7.28 -16.57 -18.61
CA PRO A 314 -6.44 -15.47 -19.08
C PRO A 314 -6.47 -15.37 -20.61
N ASP A 315 -6.33 -14.16 -21.13
CA ASP A 315 -6.23 -13.92 -22.58
C ASP A 315 -4.98 -14.60 -23.15
N GLU A 316 -5.15 -15.44 -24.17
CA GLU A 316 -4.08 -16.28 -24.72
C GLU A 316 -2.96 -15.46 -25.38
N ALA A 317 -3.31 -14.34 -26.03
CA ALA A 317 -2.32 -13.47 -26.68
C ALA A 317 -1.47 -12.74 -25.63
N PHE A 318 -2.09 -12.27 -24.56
CA PHE A 318 -1.38 -11.68 -23.43
C PHE A 318 -0.49 -12.70 -22.74
N VAL A 319 -0.98 -13.93 -22.48
CA VAL A 319 -0.14 -15.01 -21.92
C VAL A 319 1.11 -15.25 -22.77
N ALA A 320 0.97 -15.32 -24.08
CA ALA A 320 2.10 -15.51 -25.00
C ALA A 320 3.10 -14.35 -24.91
N LYS A 321 2.62 -13.10 -24.89
CA LYS A 321 3.46 -11.90 -24.80
C LYS A 321 4.17 -11.79 -23.45
N VAL A 322 3.50 -12.13 -22.35
CA VAL A 322 4.11 -12.20 -21.02
C VAL A 322 5.21 -13.25 -20.99
N ALA A 323 4.98 -14.44 -21.56
CA ALA A 323 6.00 -15.49 -21.64
C ALA A 323 7.20 -15.09 -22.50
N GLU A 324 6.98 -14.39 -23.61
CA GLU A 324 8.06 -13.84 -24.45
C GLU A 324 8.95 -12.86 -23.67
N LEU A 325 8.32 -11.91 -22.98
CA LEU A 325 9.00 -10.92 -22.13
C LEU A 325 9.68 -11.57 -20.91
N GLY A 326 9.14 -12.67 -20.39
CA GLY A 326 9.74 -13.43 -19.30
C GLY A 326 11.06 -14.13 -19.68
N GLY A 327 11.24 -14.50 -20.94
CA GLY A 327 12.43 -15.24 -21.41
C GLY A 327 13.77 -14.58 -21.04
N PRO A 328 14.02 -13.31 -21.44
CA PRO A 328 15.24 -12.60 -21.05
C PRO A 328 15.37 -12.35 -19.53
N ILE A 329 14.25 -12.28 -18.81
CA ILE A 329 14.27 -12.16 -17.34
C ILE A 329 14.76 -13.45 -16.69
N GLU A 330 14.42 -14.62 -17.25
CA GLU A 330 15.00 -15.89 -16.79
C GLU A 330 16.51 -15.94 -17.02
N GLU A 331 17.03 -15.37 -18.12
CA GLU A 331 18.48 -15.24 -18.31
C GLU A 331 19.13 -14.34 -17.24
N LEU A 332 18.47 -13.26 -16.84
CA LEU A 332 18.94 -12.41 -15.74
C LEU A 332 18.96 -13.16 -14.40
N LYS A 333 17.96 -14.02 -14.13
CA LYS A 333 17.96 -14.88 -12.94
C LYS A 333 19.13 -15.86 -12.94
N LEU A 334 19.58 -16.33 -14.10
CA LEU A 334 20.74 -17.22 -14.23
C LEU A 334 22.08 -16.52 -14.04
N LYS A 335 22.12 -15.18 -13.95
CA LYS A 335 23.37 -14.43 -13.76
C LYS A 335 24.05 -14.86 -12.46
N GLU A 336 25.28 -15.34 -12.57
CA GLU A 336 26.14 -15.64 -11.43
C GLU A 336 26.52 -14.35 -10.70
N ILE A 337 26.28 -14.33 -9.39
CA ILE A 337 26.57 -13.21 -8.49
C ILE A 337 27.88 -13.45 -7.74
N GLY A 338 28.13 -14.69 -7.33
CA GLY A 338 29.32 -15.08 -6.58
C GLY A 338 29.27 -16.55 -6.19
N GLU A 339 30.02 -16.93 -5.15
CA GLU A 339 30.00 -18.26 -4.56
C GLU A 339 29.80 -18.17 -3.04
N THR A 340 29.24 -19.22 -2.44
CA THR A 340 29.21 -19.42 -0.99
C THR A 340 29.89 -20.74 -0.62
N ALA A 341 30.76 -20.72 0.39
CA ALA A 341 31.58 -21.85 0.80
C ALA A 341 30.78 -22.96 1.49
N GLU A 342 29.67 -22.58 2.15
CA GLU A 342 28.73 -23.48 2.81
C GLU A 342 27.28 -23.04 2.50
N ALA A 343 26.30 -23.87 2.85
CA ALA A 343 24.89 -23.53 2.66
C ALA A 343 24.48 -22.38 3.60
N ILE A 344 23.69 -21.43 3.08
CA ILE A 344 23.10 -20.33 3.84
C ILE A 344 21.67 -20.73 4.22
N ASP A 345 21.47 -21.08 5.49
CA ASP A 345 20.15 -21.40 6.03
C ASP A 345 19.26 -20.15 6.17
N GLY A 346 18.19 -20.13 5.38
CA GLY A 346 17.10 -19.16 5.39
C GLY A 346 15.73 -19.77 5.68
N SER A 347 15.69 -20.96 6.30
CA SER A 347 14.46 -21.69 6.59
C SER A 347 13.56 -20.95 7.57
N ARG A 348 12.24 -21.19 7.43
CA ARG A 348 11.22 -20.62 8.32
C ARG A 348 11.48 -21.04 9.77
N GLU A 349 11.83 -22.30 9.97
CA GLU A 349 11.99 -22.95 11.27
C GLU A 349 13.15 -22.34 12.06
N THR A 350 14.24 -21.97 11.40
CA THR A 350 15.39 -21.32 12.04
C THR A 350 15.21 -19.81 12.11
N CYS A 351 15.03 -19.13 10.97
CA CYS A 351 15.09 -17.67 10.89
C CYS A 351 13.93 -16.94 11.59
N ARG A 352 12.87 -17.66 11.98
CA ARG A 352 11.74 -17.09 12.74
C ARG A 352 11.75 -17.43 14.24
N ALA A 353 12.79 -18.12 14.69
CA ALA A 353 12.89 -18.58 16.07
C ALA A 353 14.22 -18.26 16.74
N VAL A 354 15.32 -18.27 15.98
CA VAL A 354 16.68 -18.08 16.48
C VAL A 354 17.55 -17.33 15.46
N GLU A 355 18.80 -17.03 15.81
CA GLU A 355 19.79 -16.53 14.85
C GLU A 355 19.95 -17.50 13.68
N CYS A 356 19.93 -16.99 12.44
CA CYS A 356 20.17 -17.80 11.25
C CYS A 356 21.20 -17.15 10.32
N THR A 357 21.91 -17.98 9.54
CA THR A 357 22.98 -17.50 8.66
C THR A 357 22.50 -16.58 7.54
N MET A 358 21.28 -16.80 7.00
CA MET A 358 20.66 -15.88 6.04
C MET A 358 20.32 -14.54 6.68
N GLY A 359 19.85 -14.56 7.93
CA GLY A 359 19.56 -13.35 8.71
C GLY A 359 20.79 -12.48 8.88
N ASN A 360 21.92 -13.09 9.23
CA ASN A 360 23.20 -12.39 9.33
C ASN A 360 23.65 -11.84 7.97
N LEU A 361 23.59 -12.64 6.90
CA LEU A 361 23.95 -12.19 5.55
C LEU A 361 23.16 -10.94 5.14
N VAL A 362 21.83 -10.98 5.23
CA VAL A 362 20.98 -9.87 4.79
C VAL A 362 21.18 -8.64 5.68
N ALA A 363 21.19 -8.81 7.00
CA ALA A 363 21.36 -7.69 7.91
C ALA A 363 22.76 -7.04 7.78
N ASP A 364 23.80 -7.83 7.56
CA ASP A 364 25.15 -7.30 7.32
C ASP A 364 25.25 -6.59 5.97
N ALA A 365 24.61 -7.11 4.92
CA ALA A 365 24.55 -6.44 3.62
C ALA A 365 23.90 -5.06 3.70
N MET A 366 22.82 -4.92 4.49
CA MET A 366 22.17 -3.64 4.76
C MET A 366 23.13 -2.64 5.44
N VAL A 367 23.84 -3.07 6.48
CA VAL A 367 24.80 -2.21 7.19
C VAL A 367 25.99 -1.85 6.31
N ASP A 368 26.57 -2.81 5.57
CA ASP A 368 27.70 -2.57 4.66
C ASP A 368 27.35 -1.49 3.63
N ARG A 369 26.16 -1.60 3.03
CA ARG A 369 25.68 -0.67 1.99
C ARG A 369 25.51 0.77 2.47
N LEU A 370 25.22 0.97 3.75
CA LEU A 370 24.89 2.26 4.35
C LEU A 370 25.91 2.75 5.40
N SER A 371 26.99 2.00 5.61
CA SER A 371 28.00 2.28 6.64
C SER A 371 28.59 3.69 6.52
N ASP A 372 28.85 4.16 5.30
CA ASP A 372 29.36 5.52 5.02
C ASP A 372 28.37 6.63 5.40
N GLN A 373 27.10 6.30 5.61
CA GLN A 373 26.04 7.23 6.02
C GLN A 373 25.83 7.24 7.55
N GLY A 374 26.67 6.52 8.30
CA GLY A 374 26.56 6.42 9.76
C GLY A 374 25.46 5.47 10.23
N ILE A 375 24.95 4.60 9.35
CA ILE A 375 24.04 3.52 9.72
C ILE A 375 24.86 2.35 10.25
N THR A 376 24.56 1.94 11.49
CA THR A 376 25.37 0.93 12.20
C THR A 376 24.56 -0.28 12.65
N ILE A 377 23.23 -0.20 12.63
CA ILE A 377 22.33 -1.27 13.04
C ILE A 377 21.47 -1.68 11.84
N ALA A 378 21.17 -2.97 11.70
CA ALA A 378 20.10 -3.43 10.82
C ALA A 378 19.15 -4.36 11.57
N ILE A 379 17.86 -4.31 11.23
CA ILE A 379 16.84 -5.23 11.71
C ILE A 379 16.06 -5.74 10.49
N GLN A 380 16.06 -7.05 10.28
CA GLN A 380 15.39 -7.75 9.20
C GLN A 380 14.43 -8.79 9.78
N ASN A 381 13.15 -8.73 9.43
CA ASN A 381 12.16 -9.72 9.85
C ASN A 381 12.44 -11.08 9.17
N GLY A 382 12.42 -12.17 9.93
CA GLY A 382 12.59 -13.54 9.40
C GLY A 382 11.48 -13.95 8.42
N GLY A 383 10.34 -13.26 8.42
CA GLY A 383 9.24 -13.40 7.47
C GLY A 383 9.62 -13.01 6.04
N GLY A 384 10.54 -12.04 5.92
CA GLY A 384 11.10 -11.54 4.68
C GLY A 384 12.13 -12.48 4.03
N LEU A 385 12.65 -13.47 4.78
CA LEU A 385 13.61 -14.46 4.31
C LEU A 385 12.87 -15.74 3.93
N ARG A 386 12.93 -16.13 2.66
CA ARG A 386 11.99 -17.12 2.11
C ARG A 386 12.60 -18.44 1.68
N ALA A 387 13.92 -18.51 1.52
CA ALA A 387 14.61 -19.69 1.07
C ALA A 387 16.03 -19.76 1.63
N SER A 388 16.60 -20.96 1.59
CA SER A 388 18.03 -21.20 1.80
C SER A 388 18.77 -21.19 0.45
N ILE A 389 20.09 -21.00 0.49
CA ILE A 389 20.98 -21.09 -0.67
C ILE A 389 21.98 -22.22 -0.41
N ASP A 390 22.17 -23.12 -1.37
CA ASP A 390 23.14 -24.22 -1.25
C ASP A 390 24.59 -23.72 -1.40
N ALA A 391 25.55 -24.53 -0.95
CA ALA A 391 26.96 -24.24 -1.17
C ALA A 391 27.32 -24.27 -2.66
N GLY A 392 28.20 -23.36 -3.10
CA GLY A 392 28.65 -23.24 -4.49
C GLY A 392 28.26 -21.91 -5.12
N THR A 393 28.09 -21.91 -6.44
CA THR A 393 27.71 -20.73 -7.22
C THR A 393 26.34 -20.22 -6.80
N VAL A 394 26.25 -18.92 -6.54
CA VAL A 394 25.01 -18.21 -6.21
C VAL A 394 24.60 -17.35 -7.39
N THR A 395 23.34 -17.46 -7.79
CA THR A 395 22.73 -16.74 -8.89
C THR A 395 21.78 -15.63 -8.42
N MET A 396 21.44 -14.69 -9.30
CA MET A 396 20.46 -13.65 -8.99
C MET A 396 19.08 -14.24 -8.70
N GLY A 397 18.71 -15.32 -9.39
CA GLY A 397 17.46 -16.06 -9.18
C GLY A 397 17.35 -16.62 -7.77
N GLU A 398 18.44 -17.12 -7.20
CA GLU A 398 18.47 -17.56 -5.81
C GLU A 398 18.28 -16.40 -4.83
N VAL A 399 18.96 -15.26 -5.05
CA VAL A 399 18.78 -14.07 -4.20
C VAL A 399 17.32 -13.56 -4.26
N LEU A 400 16.73 -13.53 -5.45
CA LEU A 400 15.31 -13.19 -5.65
C LEU A 400 14.36 -14.20 -5.01
N THR A 401 14.74 -15.49 -4.96
CA THR A 401 13.96 -16.52 -4.28
C THR A 401 13.99 -16.32 -2.76
N VAL A 402 15.11 -15.86 -2.20
CA VAL A 402 15.23 -15.49 -0.78
C VAL A 402 14.41 -14.24 -0.45
N LEU A 403 14.45 -13.22 -1.32
CA LEU A 403 13.85 -11.89 -1.14
C LEU A 403 12.78 -11.58 -2.20
N PRO A 404 11.68 -12.35 -2.29
CA PRO A 404 10.75 -12.28 -3.41
C PRO A 404 9.78 -11.09 -3.34
N PHE A 405 9.80 -10.32 -2.25
CA PHE A 405 8.87 -9.22 -2.02
C PHE A 405 9.30 -7.91 -2.68
N GLN A 406 10.52 -7.86 -3.25
CA GLN A 406 11.06 -6.69 -3.92
C GLN A 406 11.07 -5.43 -3.04
N ASN A 407 11.32 -5.64 -1.75
CA ASN A 407 11.47 -4.55 -0.81
C ASN A 407 12.70 -3.71 -1.15
N THR A 408 12.62 -2.40 -0.92
CA THR A 408 13.78 -1.51 -0.98
C THR A 408 14.50 -1.46 0.37
N LEU A 409 15.79 -1.11 0.33
CA LEU A 409 16.58 -0.81 1.51
C LEU A 409 16.14 0.54 2.11
N ALA A 410 15.65 0.51 3.35
CA ALA A 410 15.26 1.71 4.09
C ALA A 410 16.28 2.04 5.17
N SER A 411 16.49 3.34 5.43
CA SER A 411 17.38 3.86 6.46
C SER A 411 16.70 4.97 7.26
N PHE A 412 17.03 5.09 8.54
CA PHE A 412 16.37 6.01 9.47
C PHE A 412 17.15 6.09 10.77
N GLN A 413 16.74 6.98 11.66
CA GLN A 413 17.22 7.06 13.03
C GLN A 413 16.14 6.64 14.01
N LEU A 414 16.51 5.87 15.02
CA LEU A 414 15.58 5.39 16.05
C LEU A 414 16.21 5.54 17.43
N LYS A 415 15.40 5.89 18.44
CA LYS A 415 15.86 5.91 19.83
C LYS A 415 16.18 4.50 20.31
N GLY A 416 17.13 4.37 21.23
CA GLY A 416 17.44 3.08 21.85
C GLY A 416 16.23 2.41 22.51
N SER A 417 15.35 3.19 23.15
CA SER A 417 14.09 2.70 23.72
C SER A 417 13.19 2.03 22.68
N ASP A 418 13.15 2.62 21.50
CA ASP A 418 12.27 2.21 20.41
C ASP A 418 12.85 1.01 19.65
N ILE A 419 14.18 0.89 19.59
CA ILE A 419 14.86 -0.34 19.16
C ILE A 419 14.50 -1.50 20.10
N VAL A 420 14.54 -1.29 21.41
CA VAL A 420 14.13 -2.33 22.39
C VAL A 420 12.67 -2.71 22.20
N ALA A 421 11.78 -1.74 22.01
CA ALA A 421 10.36 -1.99 21.74
C ALA A 421 10.14 -2.78 20.45
N ALA A 422 10.91 -2.48 19.40
CA ALA A 422 10.89 -3.22 18.14
C ALA A 422 11.33 -4.69 18.33
N LEU A 423 12.39 -4.92 19.10
CA LEU A 423 12.85 -6.27 19.43
C LEU A 423 11.80 -7.03 20.26
N GLU A 424 11.15 -6.38 21.23
CA GLU A 424 10.04 -6.96 22.00
C GLU A 424 8.86 -7.37 21.10
N ASN A 425 8.47 -6.55 20.12
CA ASN A 425 7.50 -6.97 19.10
C ASN A 425 8.00 -8.20 18.34
N GLY A 426 9.25 -8.15 17.87
CA GLY A 426 9.82 -9.19 17.04
C GLY A 426 9.85 -10.56 17.72
N VAL A 427 10.09 -10.61 19.04
CA VAL A 427 10.08 -11.88 19.80
C VAL A 427 8.73 -12.18 20.47
N GLY A 428 7.69 -11.41 20.16
CA GLY A 428 6.38 -11.53 20.81
C GLY A 428 5.55 -12.75 20.37
N GLN A 429 5.87 -13.35 19.21
CA GLN A 429 5.12 -14.46 18.60
C GLN A 429 6.04 -15.54 18.00
N VAL A 430 7.08 -15.92 18.74
CA VAL A 430 8.07 -16.90 18.27
C VAL A 430 7.45 -18.29 18.15
N GLU A 431 6.58 -18.64 19.10
CA GLU A 431 5.91 -19.93 19.20
C GLU A 431 4.98 -20.19 18.01
N GLU A 432 4.44 -19.14 17.39
CA GLU A 432 3.63 -19.20 16.17
C GLU A 432 4.48 -19.22 14.88
N ALA A 433 5.81 -19.15 15.00
CA ALA A 433 6.74 -18.92 13.90
C ALA A 433 6.30 -17.75 13.00
N ALA A 434 5.84 -16.67 13.65
CA ALA A 434 5.42 -15.44 13.00
C ALA A 434 6.59 -14.80 12.25
N GLY A 435 6.30 -14.09 11.14
CA GLY A 435 7.33 -13.45 10.32
C GLY A 435 8.19 -12.42 11.06
N ARG A 436 7.67 -11.88 12.16
CA ARG A 436 8.23 -10.74 12.87
C ARG A 436 9.57 -10.96 13.59
N PHE A 437 10.09 -12.19 13.72
CA PHE A 437 11.35 -12.42 14.44
C PHE A 437 12.52 -11.58 13.89
N PRO A 438 13.27 -10.82 14.71
CA PRO A 438 14.27 -9.89 14.22
C PRO A 438 15.63 -10.57 14.05
N GLN A 439 16.06 -10.75 12.81
CA GLN A 439 17.47 -10.94 12.47
C GLN A 439 18.18 -9.58 12.49
N VAL A 440 19.43 -9.52 12.95
CA VAL A 440 20.08 -8.24 13.28
C VAL A 440 21.53 -8.15 12.82
N SER A 441 21.99 -6.93 12.63
CA SER A 441 23.42 -6.59 12.54
C SER A 441 23.71 -5.34 13.37
N GLY A 442 24.95 -5.23 13.86
CA GLY A 442 25.38 -4.08 14.66
C GLY A 442 24.88 -4.04 16.11
N LEU A 443 24.07 -5.01 16.53
CA LEU A 443 23.65 -5.19 17.93
C LEU A 443 23.61 -6.67 18.30
N LYS A 444 23.58 -6.95 19.60
CA LYS A 444 23.28 -8.25 20.20
C LYS A 444 22.09 -8.13 21.13
N PHE A 445 21.25 -9.15 21.19
CA PHE A 445 20.18 -9.20 22.20
C PHE A 445 19.93 -10.61 22.74
N THR A 446 19.36 -10.64 23.95
CA THR A 446 18.86 -11.87 24.58
C THR A 446 17.35 -11.79 24.73
N ALA A 447 16.65 -12.81 24.24
CA ALA A 447 15.21 -12.99 24.40
C ALA A 447 14.92 -14.23 25.27
N ASP A 448 14.19 -14.03 26.37
CA ASP A 448 13.74 -15.09 27.26
C ASP A 448 12.26 -15.39 27.02
N LEU A 449 12.00 -16.46 26.27
CA LEU A 449 10.66 -16.89 25.88
C LEU A 449 9.86 -17.48 27.05
N SER A 450 10.50 -17.73 28.21
CA SER A 450 9.77 -18.10 29.43
C SER A 450 8.99 -16.92 30.04
N ARG A 451 9.31 -15.69 29.62
CA ARG A 451 8.65 -14.46 30.07
C ARG A 451 7.44 -14.13 29.18
N PRO A 452 6.43 -13.42 29.72
CA PRO A 452 5.29 -12.95 28.93
C PRO A 452 5.74 -12.10 27.74
N ALA A 453 5.04 -12.23 26.60
CA ALA A 453 5.26 -11.39 25.43
C ALA A 453 5.15 -9.90 25.80
N GLY A 454 6.04 -9.06 25.22
CA GLY A 454 6.21 -7.65 25.61
C GLY A 454 7.11 -7.44 26.84
N SER A 455 7.72 -8.50 27.38
CA SER A 455 8.74 -8.44 28.43
C SER A 455 9.78 -9.55 28.28
N ARG A 456 10.09 -9.94 27.05
CA ARG A 456 10.98 -11.06 26.73
C ARG A 456 12.43 -10.62 26.56
N ILE A 457 12.70 -9.38 26.19
CA ILE A 457 14.06 -8.87 26.01
C ILE A 457 14.71 -8.64 27.39
N SER A 458 15.88 -9.26 27.60
CA SER A 458 16.63 -9.19 28.88
C SER A 458 17.95 -8.44 28.76
N SER A 459 18.53 -8.37 27.57
CA SER A 459 19.73 -7.55 27.30
C SER A 459 19.73 -7.09 25.84
N VAL A 460 20.17 -5.86 25.60
CA VAL A 460 20.49 -5.35 24.26
C VAL A 460 21.81 -4.58 24.36
N GLU A 461 22.76 -4.96 23.51
CA GLU A 461 24.06 -4.31 23.40
C GLU A 461 24.28 -3.86 21.95
N VAL A 462 24.75 -2.64 21.75
CA VAL A 462 25.03 -2.08 20.42
C VAL A 462 26.53 -2.00 20.21
N LYS A 463 26.97 -2.23 18.98
CA LYS A 463 28.38 -2.12 18.58
C LYS A 463 28.79 -0.64 18.53
N GLU A 464 29.79 -0.27 19.32
CA GLU A 464 30.45 1.04 19.30
C GLU A 464 31.96 0.85 19.13
N GLY A 465 32.45 1.15 17.91
CA GLY A 465 33.81 0.79 17.53
C GLY A 465 33.99 -0.74 17.54
N ASP A 466 34.97 -1.22 18.31
CA ASP A 466 35.26 -2.65 18.44
C ASP A 466 34.56 -3.32 19.64
N ALA A 467 33.81 -2.57 20.44
CA ALA A 467 33.15 -3.06 21.66
C ALA A 467 31.63 -3.12 21.51
N PHE A 468 30.99 -4.05 22.23
CA PHE A 468 29.55 -4.02 22.46
C PHE A 468 29.28 -3.37 23.82
N VAL A 469 28.39 -2.39 23.83
CA VAL A 469 27.99 -1.65 25.03
C VAL A 469 26.49 -1.70 25.19
N ALA A 470 25.99 -1.66 26.43
CA ALA A 470 24.55 -1.63 26.69
C ALA A 470 23.87 -0.48 25.93
N ILE A 471 22.71 -0.75 25.33
CA ILE A 471 21.96 0.26 24.58
C ILE A 471 21.55 1.41 25.50
N ASP A 472 21.91 2.64 25.11
CA ASP A 472 21.38 3.85 25.75
C ASP A 472 19.97 4.12 25.21
N PRO A 473 18.93 4.16 26.07
CA PRO A 473 17.54 4.33 25.62
C PRO A 473 17.26 5.69 24.97
N GLU A 474 17.98 6.74 25.33
CA GLU A 474 17.72 8.10 24.81
C GLU A 474 18.60 8.45 23.60
N LYS A 475 19.64 7.67 23.33
CA LYS A 475 20.51 7.86 22.17
C LYS A 475 19.77 7.50 20.88
N LEU A 476 19.98 8.31 19.84
CA LEU A 476 19.57 7.99 18.47
C LEU A 476 20.64 7.14 17.78
N TYR A 477 20.21 6.08 17.12
CA TYR A 477 21.05 5.19 16.32
C TYR A 477 20.58 5.21 14.88
N GLY A 478 21.54 5.13 13.94
CA GLY A 478 21.23 4.88 12.54
C GLY A 478 20.88 3.41 12.33
N VAL A 479 19.68 3.16 11.81
CA VAL A 479 19.12 1.82 11.62
C VAL A 479 18.77 1.62 10.15
N ALA A 480 19.07 0.43 9.61
CA ALA A 480 18.61 -0.05 8.31
C ALA A 480 17.54 -1.14 8.48
N THR A 481 16.63 -1.21 7.53
CA THR A 481 15.64 -2.30 7.42
C THR A 481 15.10 -2.39 5.98
N ASN A 482 14.08 -3.19 5.75
CA ASN A 482 13.31 -3.16 4.51
C ASN A 482 12.11 -2.19 4.62
N ASN A 483 11.69 -1.59 3.50
CA ASN A 483 10.60 -0.61 3.49
C ASN A 483 9.27 -1.15 4.07
N TYR A 484 8.95 -2.44 3.88
CA TYR A 484 7.78 -3.08 4.51
C TYR A 484 7.78 -2.96 6.04
N MET A 485 8.91 -3.26 6.69
CA MET A 485 9.03 -3.10 8.14
C MET A 485 9.02 -1.63 8.55
N ARG A 486 9.61 -0.76 7.72
CA ARG A 486 9.68 0.67 8.02
C ARG A 486 8.32 1.30 8.22
N THR A 487 7.37 0.95 7.35
CA THR A 487 5.97 1.41 7.40
C THR A 487 5.11 0.57 8.35
N GLY A 488 5.72 -0.15 9.31
CA GLY A 488 5.01 -0.83 10.39
C GLY A 488 4.63 -2.28 10.14
N GLY A 489 5.04 -2.86 9.01
CA GLY A 489 4.85 -4.28 8.68
C GLY A 489 5.33 -5.23 9.79
N ASP A 490 4.71 -6.41 9.90
CA ASP A 490 4.97 -7.41 10.95
C ASP A 490 4.84 -6.88 12.41
N GLY A 491 4.09 -5.79 12.60
CA GLY A 491 3.86 -5.18 13.91
C GLY A 491 4.95 -4.20 14.34
N TYR A 492 5.86 -3.84 13.44
CA TYR A 492 6.93 -2.88 13.69
C TYR A 492 6.47 -1.41 13.62
N GLY A 493 5.23 -1.09 14.03
CA GLY A 493 4.69 0.28 13.97
C GLY A 493 5.51 1.34 14.73
N VAL A 494 6.40 0.93 15.63
CA VAL A 494 7.40 1.80 16.27
C VAL A 494 8.42 2.38 15.27
N PHE A 495 8.68 1.68 14.17
CA PHE A 495 9.55 2.14 13.10
C PHE A 495 8.97 3.32 12.33
N GLU A 496 7.65 3.30 12.11
CA GLU A 496 6.91 4.38 11.45
C GLU A 496 6.73 5.57 12.41
N SER A 497 6.22 5.30 13.62
CA SER A 497 5.88 6.35 14.60
C SER A 497 7.08 6.97 15.32
N GLY A 498 8.16 6.21 15.53
CA GLY A 498 9.37 6.66 16.23
C GLY A 498 10.56 6.95 15.31
N GLY A 499 10.48 6.57 14.03
CA GLY A 499 11.53 6.79 13.05
C GLY A 499 11.74 8.27 12.73
N GLN A 500 13.01 8.69 12.65
CA GLN A 500 13.42 10.06 12.31
C GLN A 500 14.33 10.03 11.09
N ASN A 501 14.28 11.05 10.24
CA ASN A 501 15.13 11.15 9.05
C ASN A 501 15.07 9.88 8.19
N ALA A 502 13.86 9.36 7.97
CA ALA A 502 13.65 8.15 7.19
C ALA A 502 13.94 8.40 5.71
N TYR A 503 14.46 7.38 5.05
CA TYR A 503 14.64 7.31 3.61
C TYR A 503 14.36 5.86 3.18
N ASP A 504 13.28 5.68 2.42
CA ASP A 504 12.71 4.36 2.14
C ASP A 504 12.98 3.90 0.70
N PHE A 505 13.51 4.80 -0.14
CA PHE A 505 13.71 4.61 -1.58
C PHE A 505 15.14 4.18 -1.94
N GLY A 506 15.80 3.45 -1.03
CA GLY A 506 17.08 2.85 -1.34
C GLY A 506 16.99 1.81 -2.46
N PRO A 507 18.13 1.27 -2.92
CA PRO A 507 18.13 0.20 -3.92
C PRO A 507 17.32 -1.00 -3.44
N GLY A 508 16.82 -1.81 -4.39
CA GLY A 508 16.17 -3.07 -4.09
C GLY A 508 17.06 -3.96 -3.22
N LEU A 509 16.48 -4.53 -2.17
CA LEU A 509 17.23 -5.28 -1.16
C LEU A 509 17.90 -6.52 -1.76
N GLU A 510 17.30 -7.11 -2.80
CA GLU A 510 17.91 -8.19 -3.58
C GLU A 510 19.21 -7.73 -4.25
N THR A 511 19.26 -6.50 -4.77
CA THR A 511 20.47 -5.92 -5.36
C THR A 511 21.53 -5.68 -4.28
N VAL A 512 21.12 -5.17 -3.10
CA VAL A 512 22.02 -4.95 -1.96
C VAL A 512 22.69 -6.25 -1.50
N VAL A 513 21.91 -7.32 -1.38
CA VAL A 513 22.43 -8.63 -0.98
C VAL A 513 23.30 -9.24 -2.09
N ALA A 514 22.89 -9.12 -3.35
CA ALA A 514 23.69 -9.61 -4.48
C ALA A 514 25.07 -8.92 -4.53
N ASP A 515 25.11 -7.59 -4.41
CA ASP A 515 26.35 -6.82 -4.38
C ASP A 515 27.25 -7.24 -3.21
N TYR A 516 26.66 -7.50 -2.03
CA TYR A 516 27.40 -7.95 -0.86
C TYR A 516 27.99 -9.36 -1.03
N ILE A 517 27.24 -10.31 -1.60
CA ILE A 517 27.75 -11.66 -1.92
C ILE A 517 28.89 -11.54 -2.94
N ALA A 518 28.71 -10.76 -4.00
CA ALA A 518 29.74 -10.56 -5.02
C ALA A 518 31.04 -9.98 -4.43
N LYS A 519 30.91 -8.97 -3.55
CA LYS A 519 32.04 -8.35 -2.84
C LYS A 519 32.78 -9.32 -1.93
N ASN A 520 32.08 -10.30 -1.35
CA ASN A 520 32.62 -11.23 -0.37
C ASN A 520 32.79 -12.66 -0.91
N SER A 521 32.84 -12.86 -2.23
CA SER A 521 32.93 -14.17 -2.86
C SER A 521 34.33 -14.82 -2.70
N PRO A 522 34.45 -16.09 -2.23
CA PRO A 522 33.37 -16.94 -1.74
C PRO A 522 32.90 -16.52 -0.33
N TYR A 523 31.60 -16.30 -0.17
CA TYR A 523 30.99 -15.94 1.11
C TYR A 523 31.02 -17.13 2.06
N THR A 524 31.35 -16.91 3.34
CA THR A 524 31.29 -17.96 4.36
C THR A 524 30.15 -17.65 5.32
N PRO A 525 29.03 -18.42 5.28
CA PRO A 525 27.90 -18.21 6.17
C PRO A 525 28.29 -18.44 7.63
N TYR A 526 27.72 -17.67 8.55
CA TYR A 526 28.10 -17.76 9.96
C TYR A 526 26.98 -17.32 10.91
N THR A 527 27.07 -17.81 12.15
CA THR A 527 26.41 -17.23 13.32
C THR A 527 27.47 -16.83 14.33
N ASP A 528 27.21 -15.77 15.10
CA ASP A 528 28.17 -15.21 16.07
C ASP A 528 27.57 -14.97 17.46
N GLY A 529 26.35 -15.46 17.69
CA GLY A 529 25.65 -15.34 18.96
C GLY A 529 25.09 -13.94 19.20
N ARG A 530 24.88 -13.15 18.15
CA ARG A 530 24.20 -11.85 18.26
C ARG A 530 22.74 -11.98 18.66
N ILE A 531 22.12 -13.15 18.50
CA ILE A 531 20.79 -13.42 19.05
C ILE A 531 20.86 -14.63 19.97
N THR A 532 20.58 -14.41 21.26
CA THR A 532 20.46 -15.49 22.24
C THR A 532 19.00 -15.68 22.62
N VAL A 533 18.46 -16.89 22.41
CA VAL A 533 17.08 -17.23 22.79
C VAL A 533 17.10 -18.24 23.93
N ILE A 534 16.53 -17.86 25.07
CA ILE A 534 16.36 -18.71 26.24
C ILE A 534 14.94 -19.29 26.20
N SER A 535 14.82 -20.61 26.25
CA SER A 535 13.56 -21.32 26.37
C SER A 535 13.57 -22.26 27.58
N ALA A 536 12.40 -22.54 28.15
CA ALA A 536 12.26 -23.26 29.42
C ALA A 536 12.72 -24.74 29.39
N THR A 537 13.20 -25.24 28.25
CA THR A 537 13.66 -26.63 28.09
C THR A 537 15.18 -26.83 28.25
N ALA A 538 15.94 -25.79 28.62
CA ALA A 538 17.39 -25.90 28.85
C ALA A 538 17.79 -26.01 30.34
N THR A 539 17.17 -26.92 31.10
CA THR A 539 17.77 -27.45 32.34
C THR A 539 17.33 -28.89 32.58
N ALA A 540 18.13 -29.84 32.07
CA ALA A 540 18.52 -31.09 32.71
C ALA A 540 19.00 -32.11 31.65
N ALA A 541 20.20 -31.93 31.10
CA ALA A 541 21.02 -33.02 30.59
C ALA A 541 22.43 -32.50 30.25
N ASP A 542 23.22 -32.17 31.27
CA ASP A 542 24.65 -32.41 31.17
C ASP A 542 25.10 -33.07 32.46
N GLU A 543 25.12 -34.40 32.45
CA GLU A 543 26.18 -35.17 33.09
C GLU A 543 26.07 -36.63 32.61
N THR A 544 27.16 -37.09 31.99
CA THR A 544 27.51 -38.48 31.60
C THR A 544 27.05 -38.97 30.22
N ALA A 545 27.91 -38.81 29.21
CA ALA A 545 28.66 -39.93 28.61
C ALA A 545 29.47 -39.50 27.38
N ALA A 546 30.77 -39.80 27.38
CA ALA A 546 31.65 -39.74 26.21
C ALA A 546 31.76 -41.14 25.55
N PRO A 547 32.47 -41.33 24.42
CA PRO A 547 31.90 -41.46 23.08
C PRO A 547 32.13 -42.84 22.44
N GLN A 548 31.35 -43.22 21.43
CA GLN A 548 31.76 -44.25 20.47
C GLN A 548 31.34 -43.90 19.03
N ALA A 549 32.33 -43.95 18.15
CA ALA A 549 32.23 -43.96 16.69
C ALA A 549 31.76 -45.35 16.19
N ASP A 550 31.01 -45.42 15.09
CA ASP A 550 31.56 -45.74 13.75
C ASP A 550 30.48 -45.87 12.65
N ALA A 551 30.88 -45.45 11.44
CA ALA A 551 30.62 -45.97 10.09
C ALA A 551 29.20 -46.19 9.47
N SER A 552 28.99 -45.42 8.39
CA SER A 552 28.58 -45.82 7.01
C SER A 552 27.15 -46.25 6.65
N ALA A 553 26.67 -45.64 5.56
CA ALA A 553 25.43 -45.84 4.77
C ALA A 553 25.44 -47.16 3.93
N PRO A 554 24.51 -47.45 2.95
CA PRO A 554 23.30 -46.72 2.50
C PRO A 554 22.02 -47.58 2.18
N ALA A 555 20.91 -46.88 1.93
CA ALA A 555 19.77 -47.09 1.02
C ALA A 555 19.16 -48.48 0.71
N ALA A 556 17.81 -48.60 0.80
CA ALA A 556 16.96 -49.25 -0.20
C ALA A 556 15.45 -48.93 -0.02
N THR A 557 14.79 -48.75 -1.16
CA THR A 557 13.36 -48.49 -1.46
C THR A 557 12.42 -49.67 -1.18
N ALA A 558 11.14 -49.40 -0.84
CA ALA A 558 9.98 -50.20 -1.28
C ALA A 558 8.63 -49.46 -1.11
N THR A 559 7.85 -49.47 -2.18
CA THR A 559 6.45 -49.06 -2.41
C THR A 559 5.41 -49.99 -1.75
N GLU A 560 4.23 -49.44 -1.37
CA GLU A 560 2.86 -49.73 -1.88
C GLU A 560 1.74 -49.45 -0.84
N ALA A 561 0.60 -48.91 -1.31
CA ALA A 561 -0.62 -48.49 -0.58
C ALA A 561 -1.67 -49.63 -0.49
N PRO A 562 -2.99 -49.41 -0.23
CA PRO A 562 -3.76 -48.51 0.66
C PRO A 562 -4.77 -49.28 1.56
N ALA A 563 -5.46 -48.64 2.51
CA ALA A 563 -6.74 -49.15 3.06
C ALA A 563 -7.66 -48.08 3.67
N ALA A 564 -8.97 -48.33 3.53
CA ALA A 564 -10.17 -47.50 3.65
C ALA A 564 -10.69 -47.10 5.07
N GLU A 565 -11.42 -45.96 5.07
CA GLU A 565 -12.69 -45.53 5.73
C GLU A 565 -13.18 -45.98 7.13
N ALA A 566 -13.50 -44.94 7.94
CA ALA A 566 -14.71 -44.66 8.77
C ALA A 566 -14.97 -45.48 10.07
N PRO A 567 -15.74 -44.98 11.09
CA PRO A 567 -16.83 -43.97 11.01
C PRO A 567 -16.94 -42.91 12.15
N ALA A 568 -17.97 -42.06 12.00
CA ALA A 568 -18.40 -40.94 12.82
C ALA A 568 -19.12 -41.29 14.14
N ALA A 569 -19.19 -40.30 15.07
CA ALA A 569 -20.25 -40.18 16.09
C ALA A 569 -20.42 -38.73 16.59
N THR A 570 -21.63 -38.45 17.07
CA THR A 570 -22.41 -37.21 17.20
C THR A 570 -22.37 -36.45 18.55
N GLU A 571 -22.66 -35.14 18.46
CA GLU A 571 -23.45 -34.21 19.32
C GLU A 571 -23.17 -33.96 20.84
N ALA A 572 -22.92 -32.65 21.15
CA ALA A 572 -23.56 -31.71 22.11
C ALA A 572 -23.68 -32.07 23.63
N PRO A 573 -23.75 -31.11 24.61
CA PRO A 573 -24.43 -29.80 24.53
C PRO A 573 -23.80 -28.59 25.28
N ALA A 574 -24.51 -27.46 25.18
CA ALA A 574 -24.26 -26.12 25.73
C ALA A 574 -24.42 -25.98 27.27
N ALA A 575 -23.81 -24.94 27.85
CA ALA A 575 -24.47 -23.91 28.69
C ALA A 575 -23.49 -22.95 29.40
N ALA A 576 -23.96 -21.71 29.57
CA ALA A 576 -23.85 -20.83 30.75
C ALA A 576 -22.99 -19.55 30.67
N GLU A 577 -23.61 -18.50 31.20
CA GLU A 577 -23.34 -17.05 31.13
C GLU A 577 -22.41 -16.49 32.23
N ALA A 578 -22.07 -15.20 32.02
CA ALA A 578 -21.90 -14.08 32.98
C ALA A 578 -20.47 -13.77 33.50
N PRO A 579 -20.16 -12.55 34.03
CA PRO A 579 -20.94 -11.29 34.13
C PRO A 579 -20.19 -10.00 33.70
N ALA A 580 -20.89 -8.86 33.85
CA ALA A 580 -20.48 -7.47 33.64
C ALA A 580 -19.68 -6.81 34.79
N ALA A 581 -18.98 -5.71 34.48
CA ALA A 581 -18.50 -4.62 35.36
C ALA A 581 -18.10 -3.41 34.47
N ALA A 582 -18.12 -2.12 34.82
CA ALA A 582 -18.73 -1.26 35.83
C ALA A 582 -18.46 0.21 35.37
N GLU A 583 -19.39 1.16 35.58
CA GLU A 583 -19.19 2.63 35.41
C GLU A 583 -18.25 3.18 36.54
N ALA A 584 -17.67 4.40 36.60
CA ALA A 584 -17.93 5.78 36.13
C ALA A 584 -16.64 6.65 36.46
N PRO A 585 -16.59 8.01 36.48
CA PRO A 585 -17.56 9.05 36.06
C PRO A 585 -16.97 10.26 35.28
N ALA A 586 -17.88 11.15 34.84
CA ALA A 586 -17.67 12.43 34.17
C ALA A 586 -17.33 13.61 35.12
N ALA A 587 -16.80 14.70 34.56
CA ALA A 587 -16.71 16.01 35.22
C ALA A 587 -17.18 17.16 34.28
N THR A 588 -17.88 18.11 34.90
CA THR A 588 -18.78 19.15 34.38
C THR A 588 -18.10 20.43 33.87
N ALA A 589 -18.76 21.10 32.92
CA ALA A 589 -18.44 22.45 32.43
C ALA A 589 -19.09 23.58 33.26
N THR A 590 -18.44 24.75 33.31
CA THR A 590 -19.07 26.05 33.62
C THR A 590 -18.42 27.16 32.79
N ASP A 591 -19.28 28.04 32.27
CA ASP A 591 -19.05 29.15 31.34
C ASP A 591 -18.74 30.49 32.05
N THR A 592 -17.93 31.37 31.45
CA THR A 592 -17.89 32.84 31.69
C THR A 592 -16.97 33.57 30.69
N ALA A 593 -17.53 34.52 29.92
CA ALA A 593 -16.85 35.53 29.09
C ALA A 593 -16.63 36.85 29.88
N MET A 594 -15.70 37.80 29.65
CA MET A 594 -14.68 38.13 28.64
C MET A 594 -13.53 38.92 29.32
N SER A 595 -12.29 38.86 28.80
CA SER A 595 -11.41 40.04 28.62
C SER A 595 -10.20 39.70 27.75
N THR A 596 -9.95 40.61 26.80
CA THR A 596 -8.98 40.63 25.71
C THR A 596 -7.51 40.72 26.15
N ALA A 597 -6.74 39.66 25.91
CA ALA A 597 -5.31 39.70 25.59
C ALA A 597 -4.96 38.38 24.87
N ALA A 598 -4.23 38.43 23.76
CA ALA A 598 -3.69 37.22 23.14
C ALA A 598 -2.73 36.56 24.15
N THR A 599 -3.05 35.34 24.58
CA THR A 599 -2.22 34.61 25.55
C THR A 599 -1.13 33.90 24.77
N VAL A 600 0.12 34.04 25.20
CA VAL A 600 1.23 33.30 24.60
C VAL A 600 1.38 31.96 25.33
N TYR A 601 1.37 30.87 24.59
CA TYR A 601 1.51 29.51 25.11
C TYR A 601 2.80 28.87 24.61
N LYS A 602 3.61 28.33 25.53
CA LYS A 602 4.86 27.67 25.18
C LYS A 602 4.63 26.16 25.05
N VAL A 603 4.78 25.64 23.83
CA VAL A 603 4.56 24.23 23.48
C VAL A 603 5.48 23.33 24.32
N VAL A 604 4.92 22.26 24.89
CA VAL A 604 5.64 21.23 25.63
C VAL A 604 5.49 19.86 24.96
N ALA A 605 6.29 18.89 25.40
CA ALA A 605 6.25 17.54 24.84
C ALA A 605 4.84 16.92 25.00
N GLY A 606 4.28 16.40 23.92
CA GLY A 606 2.96 15.76 23.90
C GLY A 606 1.79 16.68 23.53
N ASP A 607 2.05 17.98 23.33
CA ASP A 607 1.07 18.93 22.82
C ASP A 607 0.75 18.68 21.35
N SER A 608 -0.52 18.93 21.01
CA SER A 608 -0.96 19.18 19.65
C SER A 608 -1.80 20.45 19.66
N LEU A 609 -1.97 21.11 18.51
CA LEU A 609 -2.85 22.28 18.43
C LEU A 609 -4.27 21.95 18.89
N TRP A 610 -4.75 20.73 18.63
CA TRP A 610 -6.01 20.20 19.16
C TRP A 610 -6.05 20.21 20.69
N LYS A 611 -5.03 19.65 21.35
CA LYS A 611 -4.95 19.61 22.82
C LYS A 611 -4.81 21.00 23.43
N ILE A 612 -4.02 21.87 22.81
CA ILE A 612 -3.86 23.26 23.25
C ILE A 612 -5.19 24.02 23.09
N ALA A 613 -5.91 23.84 21.99
CA ALA A 613 -7.23 24.43 21.77
C ALA A 613 -8.28 23.88 22.74
N GLN A 614 -8.31 22.57 22.97
CA GLN A 614 -9.23 21.94 23.91
C GLN A 614 -8.96 22.41 25.35
N ALA A 615 -7.69 22.57 25.74
CA ALA A 615 -7.30 23.04 27.07
C ALA A 615 -7.54 24.55 27.26
N THR A 616 -7.38 25.35 26.21
CA THR A 616 -7.49 26.82 26.28
C THR A 616 -8.92 27.30 26.09
N TYR A 617 -9.63 26.74 25.11
CA TYR A 617 -10.94 27.20 24.65
C TYR A 617 -12.08 26.24 25.00
N GLY A 618 -11.78 25.06 25.57
CA GLY A 618 -12.80 24.04 25.82
C GLY A 618 -13.34 23.37 24.55
N ASP A 619 -12.83 23.74 23.38
CA ASP A 619 -13.18 23.21 22.07
C ASP A 619 -11.89 23.04 21.27
N GLY A 620 -11.51 21.79 21.02
CA GLY A 620 -10.32 21.52 20.24
C GLY A 620 -10.43 22.04 18.80
N MET A 621 -11.63 22.20 18.21
CA MET A 621 -11.80 22.57 16.78
C MET A 621 -11.24 23.96 16.49
N MET A 622 -11.06 24.74 17.56
CA MET A 622 -10.38 26.03 17.55
C MET A 622 -8.87 25.92 17.28
N TRP A 623 -8.31 24.72 17.11
CA TRP A 623 -6.91 24.50 16.72
C TRP A 623 -6.56 25.20 15.41
N SER A 624 -7.52 25.26 14.48
CA SER A 624 -7.39 25.93 13.19
C SER A 624 -7.15 27.44 13.35
N LYS A 625 -7.84 28.08 14.31
CA LYS A 625 -7.62 29.49 14.66
C LYS A 625 -6.24 29.73 15.30
N ILE A 626 -5.74 28.78 16.10
CA ILE A 626 -4.35 28.86 16.62
C ILE A 626 -3.35 28.74 15.46
N ALA A 627 -3.59 27.81 14.53
CA ALA A 627 -2.73 27.60 13.37
C ALA A 627 -2.66 28.85 12.48
N GLU A 628 -3.82 29.45 12.20
CA GLU A 628 -3.95 30.67 11.41
C GLU A 628 -3.27 31.88 12.10
N ALA A 629 -3.54 32.09 13.40
CA ALA A 629 -2.96 33.20 14.17
C ALA A 629 -1.42 33.13 14.27
N ASN A 630 -0.82 31.95 14.07
CA ASN A 630 0.62 31.72 14.12
C ASN A 630 1.26 31.44 12.75
N ALA A 631 0.47 31.57 11.67
CA ALA A 631 0.89 31.27 10.30
C ALA A 631 1.64 29.93 10.18
N LEU A 632 1.09 28.87 10.78
CA LEU A 632 1.70 27.54 10.77
C LEU A 632 1.55 26.89 9.40
N ARG A 633 2.68 26.58 8.73
CA ARG A 633 2.68 25.89 7.43
C ARG A 633 2.18 24.46 7.51
N ASN A 634 2.49 23.74 8.59
CA ASN A 634 1.96 22.42 8.88
C ASN A 634 1.39 22.43 10.31
N PRO A 635 0.05 22.46 10.47
CA PRO A 635 -0.58 22.51 11.79
C PRO A 635 -0.39 21.24 12.63
N ASN A 636 0.00 20.13 12.01
CA ASN A 636 0.29 18.88 12.70
C ASN A 636 1.71 18.87 13.31
N VAL A 637 2.53 19.88 13.02
CA VAL A 637 3.91 19.99 13.53
C VAL A 637 4.10 21.29 14.32
N ILE A 638 4.09 21.17 15.64
CA ILE A 638 4.47 22.25 16.56
C ILE A 638 5.68 21.84 17.40
N SER A 639 6.74 22.64 17.34
CA SER A 639 8.00 22.33 18.03
C SER A 639 7.93 22.68 19.51
N ILE A 640 8.46 21.78 20.35
CA ILE A 640 8.60 22.02 21.80
C ILE A 640 9.40 23.31 22.05
N GLY A 641 8.91 24.15 22.94
CA GLY A 641 9.47 25.44 23.29
C GLY A 641 9.02 26.59 22.38
N ARG A 642 8.31 26.31 21.28
CA ARG A 642 7.70 27.34 20.43
C ARG A 642 6.63 28.09 21.21
N GLU A 643 6.63 29.41 21.08
CA GLU A 643 5.58 30.26 21.62
C GLU A 643 4.48 30.45 20.56
N LEU A 644 3.26 30.06 20.91
CA LEU A 644 2.06 30.21 20.09
C LEU A 644 1.19 31.35 20.64
N GLN A 645 0.76 32.24 19.76
CA GLN A 645 -0.28 33.22 20.06
C GLN A 645 -1.64 32.53 20.07
N LEU A 646 -2.32 32.59 21.20
CA LEU A 646 -3.67 32.07 21.36
C LEU A 646 -4.66 33.23 21.17
N PRO A 647 -5.34 33.33 20.01
CA PRO A 647 -6.33 34.39 19.78
C PRO A 647 -7.51 34.26 20.76
N PRO A 648 -8.19 35.36 21.13
CA PRO A 648 -9.41 35.27 21.94
C PRO A 648 -10.52 34.50 21.17
N GLN A 649 -11.46 33.90 21.91
CA GLN A 649 -12.58 33.14 21.35
C GLN A 649 -13.45 33.95 20.40
#